data_AF-A0A1Z4JMQ4-F1
#
_entry.id   AF-A0A1Z4JMQ4-F1
#
_cell.length_a   1.000
_cell.length_b   1.000
_cell.length_c   1.000
_cell.angle_alpha   90.00
_cell.angle_beta   90.00
_cell.angle_gamma   90.00
#
_symmetry.space_group_name_H-M   'P 1'
#
loop_
_entity.id
_entity.type
_entity.pdbx_description
1 polymer ?
#
loop_
_entity_poly.entity_id
_entity_poly.type
_entity_poly.pdbx_seq_one_letter_code
_entity_poly.pdbx_strand_id
1 'polypeptide(L)'
;MSVITIQCKLVATEETRRALWHLMAEKHTPLINELLKHIAQDSRFEEWSLTGKLPRLVVSEACNQLKQDPQFSGQPGRFYSSAISTVHRIFLSWLALQTRLRNQISGQTRWLAMLQSDNELTIASQTDINTLRLKASELLTHLNEPISESDQPEVKKTRSKKKNQTSNQAGANVSRTLFKLYDETEDPLTRCAIAYLLKNGCKLPDQNENPEKFIKRRRKTEIRLERLMNTFQTTRIPRGRHLSWHSWIEALETATSHIPENEEEAAGWQARLLTKPAILPFPVNYETNEDLRWSLNSQGRICVSFNGLSEHFFEVYCDQRDLHWFNRFLEDQETKKASKNQHSSSLFSLRSGQIAWQEGKGDAEHWVVHRLVLSCSIETDTWTQEGTEEIRQKKASDCAKVIASTKAKENRSQNQDAFIRRRERMLELLENQFPRPSYPLYQGQPSILAGVSYGLDKPATLAIVNIQTGKAITYRSIRQILGKNYKLLNRYRLNQQRNAHKRHNNQRKGGSSQLRESNQGQYLDRLIAHEIVAIAQEYQVSSLALPDLGDIREIVQSEVQARAEQKILGSIEQQRKYARQYRASVHRWRYAQLTQFIQSQAAQVGISIEITKQPLSGTPQEKARNLAIAAYQSRK
;
A
#
# COMPACT_ATOMS: atom_id res chain seq x y z
N MET A 1 6.49 -6.59 -8.55
CA MET A 1 6.75 -7.24 -7.26
C MET A 1 6.87 -8.72 -7.54
N SER A 2 8.05 -9.29 -7.26
CA SER A 2 8.44 -10.69 -7.51
C SER A 2 8.07 -11.64 -6.36
N VAL A 3 7.50 -11.12 -5.26
CA VAL A 3 7.14 -11.94 -4.11
C VAL A 3 5.64 -12.23 -4.10
N ILE A 4 5.28 -13.51 -4.16
CA ILE A 4 3.90 -14.00 -4.02
C ILE A 4 3.73 -14.75 -2.70
N THR A 5 2.48 -14.88 -2.23
CA THR A 5 2.14 -15.73 -1.08
C THR A 5 1.24 -16.86 -1.55
N ILE A 6 1.66 -18.10 -1.29
CA ILE A 6 0.83 -19.29 -1.48
C ILE A 6 0.39 -19.84 -0.13
N GLN A 7 -0.69 -20.62 -0.12
CA GLN A 7 -1.23 -21.23 1.09
C GLN A 7 -1.50 -22.71 0.87
N CYS A 8 -1.17 -23.54 1.87
CA CYS A 8 -1.53 -24.95 1.88
C CYS A 8 -2.09 -25.35 3.25
N LYS A 9 -2.88 -26.43 3.26
CA LYS A 9 -3.35 -27.07 4.47
C LYS A 9 -2.23 -27.94 5.04
N LEU A 10 -2.02 -27.87 6.35
CA LEU A 10 -1.16 -28.79 7.06
C LEU A 10 -2.00 -29.88 7.73
N VAL A 11 -1.59 -31.13 7.58
CA VAL A 11 -2.18 -32.29 8.25
C VAL A 11 -1.14 -32.90 9.17
N ALA A 12 -1.51 -33.14 10.42
CA ALA A 12 -0.66 -33.76 11.43
C ALA A 12 -1.49 -34.64 12.36
N THR A 13 -0.81 -35.43 13.19
CA THR A 13 -1.45 -36.24 14.23
C THR A 13 -2.26 -35.38 15.18
N GLU A 14 -3.27 -35.97 15.82
CA GLU A 14 -4.11 -35.27 16.78
C GLU A 14 -3.30 -34.68 17.94
N GLU A 15 -2.37 -35.46 18.49
CA GLU A 15 -1.43 -35.03 19.52
C GLU A 15 -0.65 -33.77 19.10
N THR A 16 -0.11 -33.78 17.87
CA THR A 16 0.62 -32.62 17.32
C THR A 16 -0.28 -31.39 17.18
N ARG A 17 -1.51 -31.57 16.68
CA ARG A 17 -2.46 -30.46 16.51
C ARG A 17 -2.88 -29.88 17.85
N ARG A 18 -3.15 -30.72 18.84
CA ARG A 18 -3.49 -30.33 20.21
C ARG A 18 -2.33 -29.59 20.87
N ALA A 19 -1.12 -30.16 20.83
CA ALA A 19 0.09 -29.53 21.38
C ALA A 19 0.35 -28.15 20.76
N LEU A 20 0.26 -28.04 19.43
CA LEU A 20 0.43 -26.77 18.73
C LEU A 20 -0.66 -25.75 19.08
N TRP A 21 -1.92 -26.19 19.21
CA TRP A 21 -3.02 -25.32 19.64
C TRP A 21 -2.76 -24.76 21.03
N HIS A 22 -2.45 -25.59 22.03
CA HIS A 22 -2.12 -25.13 23.38
C HIS A 22 -0.95 -24.14 23.35
N LEU A 23 0.13 -24.45 22.62
CA LEU A 23 1.28 -23.56 22.51
C LEU A 23 0.90 -22.18 21.90
N MET A 24 0.07 -22.16 20.85
CA MET A 24 -0.34 -20.93 20.18
C MET A 24 -1.41 -20.13 20.95
N ALA A 25 -2.37 -20.82 21.55
CA ALA A 25 -3.54 -20.22 22.20
C ALA A 25 -3.29 -19.84 23.66
N GLU A 26 -2.58 -20.67 24.42
CA GLU A 26 -2.41 -20.49 25.87
C GLU A 26 -1.08 -19.83 26.24
N LYS A 27 -0.06 -19.92 25.37
CA LYS A 27 1.24 -19.30 25.64
C LYS A 27 1.59 -18.15 24.69
N HIS A 28 1.60 -18.39 23.38
CA HIS A 28 2.04 -17.40 22.38
C HIS A 28 1.12 -16.19 22.28
N THR A 29 -0.20 -16.42 22.21
CA THR A 29 -1.19 -15.34 22.10
C THR A 29 -1.23 -14.49 23.36
N PRO A 30 -1.27 -15.07 24.58
CA PRO A 30 -1.17 -14.30 25.82
C PRO A 30 0.15 -13.52 25.95
N LEU A 31 1.28 -14.10 25.53
CA LEU A 31 2.56 -13.38 25.50
C LEU A 31 2.49 -12.13 24.61
N ILE A 32 1.90 -12.24 23.41
CA ILE A 32 1.72 -11.08 22.52
C ILE A 32 0.81 -10.04 23.18
N ASN A 33 -0.26 -10.47 23.84
CA ASN A 33 -1.18 -9.57 24.53
C ASN A 33 -0.49 -8.79 25.65
N GLU A 34 0.32 -9.45 26.47
CA GLU A 34 1.08 -8.80 27.55
C GLU A 34 2.17 -7.87 27.00
N LEU A 35 2.87 -8.27 25.93
CA LEU A 35 3.82 -7.38 25.26
C LEU A 35 3.15 -6.10 24.72
N LEU A 36 1.94 -6.21 24.16
CA LEU A 36 1.18 -5.04 23.69
C LEU A 36 0.83 -4.09 24.85
N LYS A 37 0.45 -4.64 26.02
CA LYS A 37 0.16 -3.85 27.22
C LYS A 37 1.41 -3.19 27.78
N HIS A 38 2.50 -3.95 27.97
CA HIS A 38 3.76 -3.43 28.51
C HIS A 38 4.31 -2.26 27.70
N ILE A 39 4.30 -2.35 26.36
CA ILE A 39 4.80 -1.27 25.51
C ILE A 39 3.90 -0.03 25.60
N ALA A 40 2.59 -0.22 25.68
CA ALA A 40 1.64 0.89 25.83
C ALA A 40 1.75 1.60 27.20
N GLN A 41 2.29 0.93 28.21
CA GLN A 41 2.48 1.44 29.58
C GLN A 41 3.90 1.95 29.85
N ASP A 42 4.84 1.80 28.91
CA ASP A 42 6.21 2.31 29.06
C ASP A 42 6.19 3.85 29.13
N SER A 43 6.96 4.42 30.06
CA SER A 43 7.05 5.87 30.24
C SER A 43 7.55 6.61 28.99
N ARG A 44 8.28 5.95 28.11
CA ARG A 44 8.79 6.50 26.84
C ARG A 44 7.81 6.34 25.68
N PHE A 45 6.63 5.76 25.91
CA PHE A 45 5.65 5.52 24.85
C PHE A 45 5.23 6.81 24.13
N GLU A 46 5.08 7.91 24.86
CA GLU A 46 4.75 9.21 24.27
C GLU A 46 5.87 9.73 23.35
N GLU A 47 7.14 9.53 23.73
CA GLU A 47 8.29 9.91 22.90
C GLU A 47 8.31 9.11 21.58
N TRP A 48 8.05 7.80 21.63
CA TRP A 48 7.95 6.97 20.42
C TRP A 48 6.76 7.35 19.56
N SER A 49 5.65 7.70 20.19
CA SER A 49 4.48 8.26 19.53
C SER A 49 4.84 9.54 18.77
N LEU A 50 5.56 10.47 19.40
CA LEU A 50 6.01 11.74 18.79
C LEU A 50 6.98 11.53 17.63
N THR A 51 8.01 10.70 17.83
CA THR A 51 9.03 10.43 16.82
C THR A 51 8.56 9.48 15.71
N GLY A 52 7.48 8.74 15.94
CA GLY A 52 6.97 7.71 15.04
C GLY A 52 7.86 6.47 14.96
N LYS A 53 8.77 6.26 15.93
CA LYS A 53 9.78 5.20 15.90
C LYS A 53 9.80 4.41 17.20
N LEU A 54 9.55 3.11 17.09
CA LEU A 54 9.72 2.14 18.18
C LEU A 54 10.98 1.28 17.91
N PRO A 55 12.01 1.34 18.76
CA PRO A 55 13.16 0.45 18.64
C PRO A 55 12.77 -1.02 18.89
N ARG A 56 13.26 -1.93 18.04
CA ARG A 56 12.99 -3.38 18.20
C ARG A 56 13.56 -3.96 19.50
N LEU A 57 14.66 -3.38 19.99
CA LEU A 57 15.34 -3.81 21.22
C LEU A 57 14.43 -3.70 22.45
N VAL A 58 13.63 -2.63 22.55
CA VAL A 58 12.66 -2.44 23.65
C VAL A 58 11.67 -3.61 23.73
N VAL A 59 11.11 -4.04 22.59
CA VAL A 59 10.19 -5.18 22.54
C VAL A 59 10.91 -6.48 22.93
N SER A 60 12.18 -6.61 22.55
CA SER A 60 13.00 -7.78 22.91
C SER A 60 13.31 -7.83 24.41
N GLU A 61 13.60 -6.69 25.02
CA GLU A 61 13.87 -6.56 26.46
C GLU A 61 12.62 -6.90 27.28
N ALA A 62 11.46 -6.33 26.92
CA ALA A 62 10.18 -6.66 27.54
C ALA A 62 9.85 -8.16 27.41
N CYS A 63 10.11 -8.75 26.24
CA CYS A 63 9.92 -10.19 26.03
C CYS A 63 10.88 -11.03 26.89
N ASN A 64 12.12 -10.57 27.09
CA ASN A 64 13.09 -11.27 27.94
C ASN A 64 12.71 -11.24 29.42
N GLN A 65 12.04 -10.19 29.89
CA GLN A 65 11.48 -10.14 31.24
C GLN A 65 10.32 -11.14 31.38
N LEU A 66 9.36 -11.10 30.44
CA LEU A 66 8.22 -12.02 30.45
C LEU A 66 8.61 -13.49 30.31
N LYS A 67 9.74 -13.80 29.66
CA LYS A 67 10.27 -15.18 29.58
C LYS A 67 10.53 -15.82 30.94
N GLN A 68 10.78 -15.02 31.99
CA GLN A 68 11.05 -15.51 33.34
C GLN A 68 9.77 -15.93 34.06
N ASP A 69 8.61 -15.49 33.58
CA ASP A 69 7.32 -15.89 34.13
C ASP A 69 7.04 -17.37 33.81
N PRO A 70 6.68 -18.19 34.82
CA PRO A 70 6.26 -19.58 34.61
C PRO A 70 5.21 -19.74 33.50
N GLN A 71 4.28 -18.78 33.35
CA GLN A 71 3.23 -18.80 32.33
C GLN A 71 3.80 -18.84 30.90
N PHE A 72 4.86 -18.07 30.64
CA PHE A 72 5.45 -17.96 29.31
C PHE A 72 6.67 -18.85 29.12
N SER A 73 7.23 -19.39 30.20
CA SER A 73 8.41 -20.27 30.17
C SER A 73 8.19 -21.56 29.35
N GLY A 74 9.31 -22.13 28.88
CA GLY A 74 9.35 -23.42 28.17
C GLY A 74 8.85 -23.39 26.71
N GLN A 75 8.51 -22.22 26.16
CA GLN A 75 8.17 -22.11 24.74
C GLN A 75 9.41 -22.19 23.84
N PRO A 76 9.29 -22.69 22.58
CA PRO A 76 10.40 -22.70 21.66
C PRO A 76 10.90 -21.28 21.32
N GLY A 77 12.21 -21.10 21.14
CA GLY A 77 12.86 -19.81 20.86
C GLY A 77 12.24 -19.02 19.69
N ARG A 78 11.69 -19.73 18.70
CA ARG A 78 11.02 -19.13 17.53
C ARG A 78 9.69 -18.45 17.88
N PHE A 79 8.97 -18.93 18.89
CA PHE A 79 7.71 -18.31 19.33
C PHE A 79 7.95 -16.93 19.93
N TYR A 80 8.94 -16.79 20.81
CA TYR A 80 9.35 -15.48 21.33
C TYR A 80 9.80 -14.52 20.22
N SER A 81 10.61 -15.03 19.27
CA SER A 81 11.08 -14.23 18.13
C SER A 81 9.90 -13.73 17.27
N SER A 82 8.93 -14.61 17.01
CA SER A 82 7.70 -14.30 16.29
C SER A 82 6.84 -13.28 17.04
N ALA A 83 6.70 -13.42 18.36
CA ALA A 83 5.95 -12.48 19.20
C ALA A 83 6.56 -11.08 19.15
N ILE A 84 7.88 -10.97 19.33
CA ILE A 84 8.63 -9.70 19.21
C ILE A 84 8.39 -9.05 17.85
N SER A 85 8.56 -9.79 16.75
CA SER A 85 8.34 -9.28 15.40
C SER A 85 6.89 -8.85 15.17
N THR A 86 5.93 -9.61 15.68
CA THR A 86 4.49 -9.30 15.51
C THR A 86 4.13 -8.00 16.20
N VAL A 87 4.50 -7.87 17.48
CA VAL A 87 4.25 -6.67 18.29
C VAL A 87 4.96 -5.45 17.71
N HIS A 88 6.22 -5.59 17.31
CA HIS A 88 6.99 -4.52 16.68
C HIS A 88 6.32 -4.02 15.40
N ARG A 89 5.88 -4.91 14.51
CA ARG A 89 5.17 -4.54 13.28
C ARG A 89 3.82 -3.87 13.54
N ILE A 90 3.06 -4.35 14.54
CA ILE A 90 1.79 -3.75 14.95
C ILE A 90 1.99 -2.28 15.36
N PHE A 91 2.94 -2.02 16.26
CA PHE A 91 3.22 -0.65 16.69
C PHE A 91 3.82 0.20 15.58
N LEU A 92 4.71 -0.33 14.73
CA LEU A 92 5.22 0.42 13.57
C LEU A 92 4.08 0.88 12.64
N SER A 93 3.12 -0.01 12.36
CA SER A 93 1.96 0.35 11.54
C SER A 93 1.08 1.40 12.23
N TRP A 94 0.85 1.26 13.54
CA TRP A 94 0.05 2.20 14.30
C TRP A 94 0.71 3.58 14.40
N LEU A 95 2.00 3.63 14.70
CA LEU A 95 2.80 4.87 14.76
C LEU A 95 2.81 5.58 13.41
N ALA A 96 2.97 4.86 12.30
CA ALA A 96 2.90 5.47 10.96
C ALA A 96 1.54 6.12 10.68
N LEU A 97 0.44 5.52 11.15
CA LEU A 97 -0.90 6.11 11.05
C LEU A 97 -1.03 7.35 11.95
N GLN A 98 -0.51 7.30 13.18
CA GLN A 98 -0.51 8.43 14.11
C GLN A 98 0.29 9.62 13.59
N THR A 99 1.51 9.40 13.11
CA THR A 99 2.35 10.45 12.49
C THR A 99 1.63 11.06 11.29
N ARG A 100 0.98 10.23 10.45
CA ARG A 100 0.19 10.74 9.32
C ARG A 100 -0.98 11.61 9.79
N LEU A 101 -1.73 11.20 10.81
CA LEU A 101 -2.85 11.98 11.36
C LEU A 101 -2.36 13.30 11.95
N ARG A 102 -1.27 13.29 12.73
CA ARG A 102 -0.65 14.52 13.26
C ARG A 102 -0.23 15.47 12.16
N ASN A 103 0.42 14.97 11.10
CA ASN A 103 0.80 15.78 9.95
C ASN A 103 -0.41 16.35 9.20
N GLN A 104 -1.52 15.62 9.17
CA GLN A 104 -2.78 16.12 8.61
C GLN A 104 -3.41 17.18 9.49
N ILE A 105 -3.43 16.99 10.82
CA ILE A 105 -3.94 17.97 11.78
C ILE A 105 -3.09 19.24 11.69
N SER A 106 -1.76 19.15 11.82
CA SER A 106 -0.87 20.32 11.74
C SER A 106 -1.03 21.07 10.42
N GLY A 107 -1.10 20.35 9.29
CA GLY A 107 -1.35 20.96 7.99
C GLY A 107 -2.72 21.63 7.87
N GLN A 108 -3.78 21.06 8.44
CA GLN A 108 -5.13 21.66 8.44
C GLN A 108 -5.23 22.84 9.42
N THR A 109 -4.65 22.74 10.62
CA THR A 109 -4.59 23.84 11.59
C THR A 109 -3.84 25.03 11.01
N ARG A 110 -2.68 24.78 10.40
CA ARG A 110 -1.90 25.79 9.71
C ARG A 110 -2.72 26.45 8.60
N TRP A 111 -3.36 25.63 7.75
CA TRP A 111 -4.22 26.14 6.68
C TRP A 111 -5.38 26.99 7.19
N LEU A 112 -6.04 26.58 8.29
CA LEU A 112 -7.14 27.33 8.88
C LEU A 112 -6.68 28.68 9.44
N ALA A 113 -5.49 28.74 10.05
CA ALA A 113 -4.90 29.99 10.51
C ALA A 113 -4.59 30.98 9.37
N MET A 114 -4.19 30.47 8.20
CA MET A 114 -3.96 31.28 6.99
C MET A 114 -5.25 31.65 6.24
N LEU A 115 -6.34 30.91 6.44
CA LEU A 115 -7.58 31.07 5.67
C LEU A 115 -8.42 32.23 6.24
N GLN A 116 -8.01 33.45 5.93
CA GLN A 116 -8.67 34.70 6.32
C GLN A 116 -9.48 35.29 5.15
N SER A 117 -10.58 35.97 5.48
CA SER A 117 -11.40 36.72 4.53
C SER A 117 -10.64 37.93 3.99
N ASP A 118 -11.08 38.47 2.86
CA ASP A 118 -10.49 39.67 2.26
C ASP A 118 -10.47 40.85 3.26
N ASN A 119 -11.54 40.99 4.07
CA ASN A 119 -11.62 42.01 5.11
C ASN A 119 -10.67 41.74 6.30
N GLU A 120 -10.54 40.49 6.73
CA GLU A 120 -9.60 40.12 7.80
C GLU A 120 -8.15 40.38 7.35
N LEU A 121 -7.83 40.12 6.08
CA LEU A 121 -6.51 40.35 5.51
C LEU A 121 -6.18 41.83 5.40
N THR A 122 -7.12 42.68 4.94
CA THR A 122 -6.91 44.14 4.85
C THR A 122 -6.77 44.80 6.22
N ILE A 123 -7.52 44.31 7.22
CA ILE A 123 -7.36 44.75 8.63
C ILE A 123 -5.98 44.34 9.16
N ALA A 124 -5.56 43.08 8.92
CA ALA A 124 -4.28 42.57 9.39
C ALA A 124 -3.07 43.25 8.72
N SER A 125 -3.20 43.68 7.47
CA SER A 125 -2.16 44.40 6.72
C SER A 125 -2.27 45.93 6.79
N GLN A 126 -3.26 46.47 7.52
CA GLN A 126 -3.55 47.91 7.63
C GLN A 126 -3.60 48.64 6.27
N THR A 127 -4.07 47.97 5.23
CA THR A 127 -3.98 48.44 3.83
C THR A 127 -5.22 48.08 3.04
N ASP A 128 -5.41 48.73 1.89
CA ASP A 128 -6.53 48.46 1.00
C ASP A 128 -6.32 47.16 0.19
N ILE A 129 -7.42 46.59 -0.29
CA ILE A 129 -7.39 45.35 -1.07
C ILE A 129 -6.61 45.50 -2.39
N ASN A 130 -6.58 46.71 -2.96
CA ASN A 130 -5.84 47.00 -4.18
C ASN A 130 -4.33 46.94 -3.95
N THR A 131 -3.84 47.48 -2.84
CA THR A 131 -2.42 47.37 -2.45
C THR A 131 -2.02 45.93 -2.14
N LEU A 132 -2.93 45.14 -1.56
CA LEU A 132 -2.71 43.70 -1.32
C LEU A 132 -2.64 42.91 -2.65
N ARG A 133 -3.50 43.23 -3.62
CA ARG A 133 -3.48 42.64 -4.97
C ARG A 133 -2.20 42.99 -5.74
N LEU A 134 -1.74 44.23 -5.65
CA LEU A 134 -0.48 44.67 -6.25
C LEU A 134 0.69 43.87 -5.65
N LYS A 135 0.76 43.74 -4.32
CA LYS A 135 1.82 42.96 -3.68
C LYS A 135 1.75 41.46 -4.03
N ALA A 136 0.55 40.91 -4.10
CA ALA A 136 0.34 39.54 -4.56
C ALA A 136 0.74 39.34 -6.03
N SER A 137 0.56 40.35 -6.88
CA SER A 137 1.01 40.32 -8.28
C SER A 137 2.54 40.36 -8.38
N GLU A 138 3.21 41.22 -7.59
CA GLU A 138 4.68 41.28 -7.50
C GLU A 138 5.27 39.93 -7.05
N LEU A 139 4.66 39.29 -6.06
CA LEU A 139 5.11 37.99 -5.58
C LEU A 139 4.94 36.90 -6.64
N LEU A 140 3.85 36.92 -7.40
CA LEU A 140 3.66 35.99 -8.51
C LEU A 140 4.63 36.25 -9.67
N THR A 141 4.98 37.51 -9.96
CA THR A 141 5.97 37.82 -11.01
C THR A 141 7.36 37.36 -10.59
N HIS A 142 7.81 37.64 -9.37
CA HIS A 142 9.08 37.16 -8.84
C HIS A 142 9.20 35.63 -8.76
N LEU A 143 8.09 34.94 -8.47
CA LEU A 143 8.07 33.46 -8.44
C LEU A 143 7.99 32.81 -9.83
N ASN A 144 7.63 33.58 -10.87
CA ASN A 144 7.55 33.13 -12.26
C ASN A 144 8.73 33.61 -13.12
N GLU A 145 9.61 34.48 -12.61
CA GLU A 145 10.84 34.88 -13.30
C GLU A 145 11.79 33.68 -13.46
N PRO A 146 12.32 33.42 -14.66
CA PRO A 146 13.39 32.45 -14.83
C PRO A 146 14.61 32.96 -14.06
N ILE A 147 15.13 32.15 -13.14
CA ILE A 147 16.36 32.46 -12.39
C ILE A 147 17.49 32.67 -13.40
N SER A 148 17.82 33.93 -13.68
CA SER A 148 19.09 34.33 -14.31
C SER A 148 20.17 34.27 -13.24
N GLU A 149 21.23 33.51 -13.52
CA GLU A 149 22.42 33.48 -12.68
C GLU A 149 23.11 34.85 -12.69
N SER A 150 22.89 35.65 -11.65
CA SER A 150 23.87 36.66 -11.19
C SER A 150 23.52 37.15 -9.78
N ASP A 151 24.53 37.07 -8.92
CA ASP A 151 24.65 37.61 -7.55
C ASP A 151 24.13 36.74 -6.39
N GLN A 152 24.97 35.76 -6.02
CA GLN A 152 25.08 35.26 -4.65
C GLN A 152 26.17 36.04 -3.89
N PRO A 153 26.01 36.30 -2.58
CA PRO A 153 27.06 36.11 -1.61
C PRO A 153 27.08 34.65 -1.15
N GLU A 154 28.27 34.07 -1.08
CA GLU A 154 28.56 32.65 -0.89
C GLU A 154 27.93 32.03 0.38
N VAL A 155 27.15 30.96 0.22
CA VAL A 155 27.03 29.90 1.25
C VAL A 155 27.07 28.51 0.60
N LYS A 156 27.91 27.65 1.17
CA LYS A 156 28.43 26.40 0.61
C LYS A 156 27.36 25.34 0.28
N LYS A 157 27.54 24.77 -0.91
CA LYS A 157 26.85 23.68 -1.61
C LYS A 157 26.50 22.46 -0.75
N THR A 158 25.26 21.95 -0.91
CA THR A 158 25.02 20.50 -1.02
C THR A 158 24.05 20.19 -2.17
N ARG A 159 24.45 19.22 -3.00
CA ARG A 159 23.93 18.86 -4.33
C ARG A 159 22.46 18.45 -4.33
N SER A 160 21.65 19.05 -5.21
CA SER A 160 20.39 18.47 -5.69
C SER A 160 20.30 18.51 -7.22
N LYS A 161 19.78 17.41 -7.78
CA LYS A 161 19.71 17.09 -9.21
C LYS A 161 18.67 17.97 -9.94
N LYS A 162 19.07 18.51 -11.09
CA LYS A 162 18.21 19.18 -12.09
C LYS A 162 16.98 18.33 -12.43
N LYS A 163 15.78 18.93 -12.41
CA LYS A 163 14.54 18.36 -12.94
C LYS A 163 13.84 19.42 -13.80
N ASN A 164 13.64 19.10 -15.08
CA ASN A 164 13.01 19.96 -16.07
C ASN A 164 11.50 20.11 -15.82
N GLN A 165 11.04 21.35 -15.92
CA GLN A 165 9.69 21.81 -15.63
C GLN A 165 8.72 21.51 -16.79
N THR A 166 7.59 20.90 -16.47
CA THR A 166 6.37 20.92 -17.31
C THR A 166 5.29 21.72 -16.56
N SER A 167 4.54 22.55 -17.29
CA SER A 167 3.77 23.70 -16.81
C SER A 167 2.63 23.45 -15.79
N ASN A 168 2.28 22.20 -15.48
CA ASN A 168 1.38 21.86 -14.36
C ASN A 168 2.12 21.53 -13.04
N GLN A 169 3.44 21.40 -13.06
CA GLN A 169 4.27 21.37 -11.84
C GLN A 169 4.55 22.78 -11.29
N ALA A 170 4.39 23.82 -12.12
CA ALA A 170 4.61 25.21 -11.73
C ALA A 170 3.69 25.60 -10.56
N GLY A 171 2.38 25.33 -10.62
CA GLY A 171 1.45 25.65 -9.53
C GLY A 171 1.72 24.91 -8.21
N ALA A 172 2.16 23.65 -8.28
CA ALA A 172 2.54 22.87 -7.10
C ALA A 172 3.86 23.35 -6.48
N ASN A 173 4.82 23.78 -7.30
CA ASN A 173 6.05 24.42 -6.83
C ASN A 173 5.76 25.80 -6.23
N VAL A 174 4.97 26.65 -6.91
CA VAL A 174 4.57 27.97 -6.42
C VAL A 174 3.83 27.87 -5.08
N SER A 175 2.88 26.95 -4.93
CA SER A 175 2.19 26.75 -3.64
C SER A 175 3.16 26.36 -2.51
N ARG A 176 4.16 25.50 -2.79
CA ARG A 176 5.14 25.05 -1.80
C ARG A 176 6.08 26.19 -1.42
N THR A 177 6.50 26.99 -2.39
CA THR A 177 7.34 28.16 -2.15
C THR A 177 6.58 29.23 -1.37
N LEU A 178 5.31 29.49 -1.70
CA LEU A 178 4.45 30.40 -0.95
C LEU A 178 4.23 29.95 0.50
N PHE A 179 4.03 28.65 0.76
CA PHE A 179 3.98 28.16 2.15
C PHE A 179 5.31 28.38 2.89
N LYS A 180 6.47 28.21 2.24
CA LYS A 180 7.76 28.52 2.90
C LYS A 180 7.93 30.01 3.19
N LEU A 181 7.66 30.86 2.18
CA LEU A 181 7.74 32.31 2.32
C LEU A 181 6.79 32.83 3.40
N TYR A 182 5.60 32.24 3.56
CA TYR A 182 4.69 32.61 4.64
C TYR A 182 5.30 32.39 6.03
N ASP A 183 6.12 31.34 6.21
CA ASP A 183 6.74 31.02 7.50
C ASP A 183 8.02 31.86 7.75
N GLU A 184 8.69 32.31 6.67
CA GLU A 184 9.95 33.06 6.72
C GLU A 184 9.74 34.59 6.77
N THR A 185 8.56 35.09 6.37
CA THR A 185 8.28 36.53 6.30
C THR A 185 7.57 37.04 7.55
N GLU A 186 8.18 38.04 8.20
CA GLU A 186 7.59 38.75 9.33
C GLU A 186 6.74 39.95 8.89
N ASP A 187 6.94 40.45 7.66
CA ASP A 187 6.18 41.57 7.10
C ASP A 187 4.68 41.23 6.96
N PRO A 188 3.78 41.93 7.68
CA PRO A 188 2.35 41.64 7.67
C PRO A 188 1.72 41.80 6.28
N LEU A 189 2.18 42.76 5.45
CA LEU A 189 1.64 42.97 4.11
C LEU A 189 1.99 41.80 3.17
N THR A 190 3.27 41.41 3.14
CA THR A 190 3.73 40.27 2.35
C THR A 190 3.07 38.96 2.80
N ARG A 191 2.92 38.76 4.12
CA ARG A 191 2.27 37.57 4.68
C ARG A 191 0.78 37.50 4.31
N CYS A 192 0.06 38.62 4.34
CA CYS A 192 -1.34 38.69 3.93
C CYS A 192 -1.52 38.50 2.41
N ALA A 193 -0.60 39.05 1.59
CA ALA A 193 -0.58 38.83 0.14
C ALA A 193 -0.35 37.34 -0.21
N ILE A 194 0.54 36.65 0.52
CA ILE A 194 0.77 35.21 0.36
C ILE A 194 -0.49 34.41 0.74
N ALA A 195 -1.13 34.72 1.87
CA ALA A 195 -2.37 34.07 2.30
C ALA A 195 -3.50 34.27 1.27
N TYR A 196 -3.62 35.47 0.71
CA TYR A 196 -4.58 35.79 -0.36
C TYR A 196 -4.34 34.96 -1.63
N LEU A 197 -3.09 34.79 -2.05
CA LEU A 197 -2.73 33.92 -3.18
C LEU A 197 -3.07 32.46 -2.88
N LEU A 198 -2.70 31.95 -1.71
CA LEU A 198 -2.95 30.56 -1.32
C LEU A 198 -4.46 30.28 -1.22
N LYS A 199 -5.26 31.20 -0.69
CA LYS A 199 -6.73 31.12 -0.64
C LYS A 199 -7.35 30.93 -2.02
N ASN A 200 -6.83 31.65 -3.01
CA ASN A 200 -7.35 31.69 -4.38
C ASN A 200 -6.66 30.71 -5.34
N GLY A 201 -5.87 29.76 -4.83
CA GLY A 201 -5.25 28.71 -5.64
C GLY A 201 -4.03 29.20 -6.42
N CYS A 202 -3.23 30.08 -5.81
CA CYS A 202 -2.06 30.74 -6.39
C CYS A 202 -2.39 31.61 -7.62
N LYS A 203 -3.57 32.23 -7.62
CA LYS A 203 -4.06 33.09 -8.69
C LYS A 203 -4.69 34.36 -8.12
N LEU A 204 -4.65 35.42 -8.91
CA LEU A 204 -5.40 36.65 -8.63
C LEU A 204 -6.84 36.46 -9.13
N PRO A 205 -7.86 36.60 -8.27
CA PRO A 205 -9.25 36.52 -8.69
C PRO A 205 -9.70 37.82 -9.39
N ASP A 206 -10.46 37.68 -10.47
CA ASP A 206 -11.05 38.82 -11.22
C ASP A 206 -12.29 39.40 -10.54
N GLN A 207 -12.85 38.69 -9.56
CA GLN A 207 -14.08 39.04 -8.85
C GLN A 207 -13.82 39.16 -7.35
N ASN A 208 -14.55 40.07 -6.69
CA ASN A 208 -14.50 40.23 -5.23
C ASN A 208 -14.98 38.97 -4.51
N GLU A 209 -14.45 38.74 -3.30
CA GLU A 209 -14.82 37.58 -2.49
C GLU A 209 -16.32 37.59 -2.16
N ASN A 210 -16.95 36.43 -2.32
CA ASN A 210 -18.31 36.21 -1.85
C ASN A 210 -18.26 35.74 -0.39
N PRO A 211 -18.76 36.53 0.58
CA PRO A 211 -18.58 36.26 2.01
C PRO A 211 -19.29 34.96 2.44
N GLU A 212 -20.49 34.68 1.92
CA GLU A 212 -21.20 33.43 2.25
C GLU A 212 -20.47 32.18 1.75
N LYS A 213 -19.88 32.24 0.54
CA LYS A 213 -19.09 31.14 -0.01
C LYS A 213 -17.81 30.92 0.80
N PHE A 214 -17.17 32.00 1.24
CA PHE A 214 -15.99 31.95 2.10
C PHE A 214 -16.31 31.32 3.46
N ILE A 215 -17.36 31.78 4.15
CA ILE A 215 -17.81 31.22 5.44
C ILE A 215 -18.09 29.73 5.31
N LYS A 216 -18.81 29.31 4.25
CA LYS A 216 -19.07 27.88 3.98
C LYS A 216 -17.78 27.09 3.72
N ARG A 217 -16.76 27.68 3.09
CA ARG A 217 -15.46 27.05 2.83
C ARG A 217 -14.62 26.93 4.11
N ARG A 218 -14.58 27.97 4.94
CA ARG A 218 -13.90 27.98 6.24
C ARG A 218 -14.53 26.96 7.19
N ARG A 219 -15.87 26.97 7.33
CA ARG A 219 -16.60 25.97 8.15
C ARG A 219 -16.36 24.53 7.72
N LYS A 220 -16.22 24.25 6.42
CA LYS A 220 -15.84 22.91 5.93
C LYS A 220 -14.45 22.48 6.37
N THR A 221 -13.50 23.42 6.43
CA THR A 221 -12.14 23.17 6.91
C THR A 221 -12.13 22.91 8.41
N GLU A 222 -12.90 23.69 9.18
CA GLU A 222 -13.11 23.47 10.63
C GLU A 222 -13.70 22.08 10.91
N ILE A 223 -14.82 21.72 10.28
CA ILE A 223 -15.44 20.39 10.45
C ILE A 223 -14.45 19.27 10.08
N ARG A 224 -13.59 19.49 9.08
CA ARG A 224 -12.55 18.53 8.72
C ARG A 224 -11.50 18.40 9.82
N LEU A 225 -11.07 19.52 10.41
CA LEU A 225 -10.13 19.54 11.53
C LEU A 225 -10.74 18.85 12.76
N GLU A 226 -11.98 19.21 13.13
CA GLU A 226 -12.75 18.57 14.21
C GLU A 226 -12.81 17.05 14.03
N ARG A 227 -13.11 16.57 12.81
CA ARG A 227 -13.10 15.14 12.49
C ARG A 227 -11.74 14.50 12.62
N LEU A 228 -10.67 15.18 12.18
CA LEU A 228 -9.31 14.66 12.30
C LEU A 228 -8.87 14.57 13.77
N MET A 229 -9.18 15.58 14.57
CA MET A 229 -8.91 15.60 16.01
C MET A 229 -9.68 14.51 16.74
N ASN A 230 -10.98 14.36 16.45
CA ASN A 230 -11.79 13.28 16.99
C ASN A 230 -11.25 11.91 16.56
N THR A 231 -10.86 11.74 15.29
CA THR A 231 -10.21 10.50 14.83
C THR A 231 -8.91 10.24 15.59
N PHE A 232 -8.08 11.26 15.81
CA PHE A 232 -6.83 11.14 16.55
C PHE A 232 -7.06 10.70 18.00
N GLN A 233 -8.04 11.31 18.69
CA GLN A 233 -8.42 10.95 20.06
C GLN A 233 -9.04 9.56 20.16
N THR A 234 -9.87 9.17 19.18
CA THR A 234 -10.55 7.86 19.15
C THR A 234 -9.69 6.73 18.61
N THR A 235 -8.51 7.03 18.04
CA THR A 235 -7.61 5.99 17.52
C THR A 235 -7.05 5.19 18.68
N ARG A 236 -7.64 4.02 18.90
CA ARG A 236 -7.29 3.13 20.00
C ARG A 236 -5.85 2.63 19.87
N ILE A 237 -5.19 2.50 21.01
CA ILE A 237 -3.91 1.80 21.15
C ILE A 237 -4.10 0.35 20.68
N PRO A 238 -3.09 -0.27 20.03
CA PRO A 238 -3.15 -1.67 19.64
C PRO A 238 -3.54 -2.58 20.82
N ARG A 239 -4.58 -3.40 20.63
CA ARG A 239 -5.06 -4.36 21.63
C ARG A 239 -4.73 -5.79 21.23
N GLY A 240 -4.61 -6.63 22.24
CA GLY A 240 -4.43 -8.08 22.10
C GLY A 240 -5.67 -8.80 21.54
N ARG A 241 -5.54 -10.11 21.37
CA ARG A 241 -6.63 -11.02 21.01
C ARG A 241 -7.12 -11.75 22.25
N HIS A 242 -8.40 -11.62 22.55
CA HIS A 242 -9.08 -12.46 23.53
C HIS A 242 -9.74 -13.62 22.79
N LEU A 243 -9.25 -14.84 23.05
CA LEU A 243 -9.74 -16.06 22.40
C LEU A 243 -11.05 -16.56 23.02
N SER A 244 -11.41 -16.06 24.20
CA SER A 244 -12.65 -16.37 24.90
C SER A 244 -13.72 -15.29 24.70
N TRP A 245 -14.96 -15.65 25.00
CA TRP A 245 -16.10 -14.73 25.05
C TRP A 245 -16.12 -13.87 26.32
N HIS A 246 -15.11 -13.96 27.19
CA HIS A 246 -15.17 -13.35 28.52
C HIS A 246 -15.42 -11.83 28.48
N SER A 247 -14.71 -11.09 27.62
CA SER A 247 -14.91 -9.64 27.50
C SER A 247 -16.29 -9.24 26.95
N TRP A 248 -16.92 -10.13 26.19
CA TRP A 248 -18.28 -9.96 25.71
C TRP A 248 -19.28 -10.26 26.83
N ILE A 249 -19.05 -11.33 27.60
CA ILE A 249 -19.86 -11.73 28.76
C ILE A 249 -19.81 -10.64 29.83
N GLU A 250 -18.61 -10.17 30.22
CA GLU A 250 -18.43 -9.04 31.15
C GLU A 250 -19.15 -7.78 30.67
N ALA A 251 -19.05 -7.46 29.36
CA ALA A 251 -19.75 -6.31 28.80
C ALA A 251 -21.28 -6.49 28.83
N LEU A 252 -21.78 -7.72 28.65
CA LEU A 252 -23.20 -8.04 28.75
C LEU A 252 -23.68 -7.93 30.19
N GLU A 253 -22.95 -8.49 31.14
CA GLU A 253 -23.23 -8.39 32.57
C GLU A 253 -23.24 -6.93 33.03
N THR A 254 -22.25 -6.15 32.60
CA THR A 254 -22.18 -4.71 32.90
C THR A 254 -23.38 -3.97 32.31
N ALA A 255 -23.71 -4.21 31.02
CA ALA A 255 -24.81 -3.54 30.33
C ALA A 255 -26.21 -3.94 30.83
N THR A 256 -26.33 -5.11 31.47
CA THR A 256 -27.59 -5.56 32.07
C THR A 256 -27.73 -5.13 33.53
N SER A 257 -26.62 -4.89 34.23
CA SER A 257 -26.60 -4.56 35.66
C SER A 257 -26.46 -3.06 35.94
N HIS A 258 -25.95 -2.27 34.99
CA HIS A 258 -25.64 -0.85 35.17
C HIS A 258 -26.21 0.01 34.04
N ILE A 259 -26.48 1.29 34.35
CA ILE A 259 -26.80 2.32 33.37
C ILE A 259 -25.50 3.06 33.05
N PRO A 260 -25.13 3.26 31.77
CA PRO A 260 -23.89 3.95 31.43
C PRO A 260 -23.96 5.40 31.89
N GLU A 261 -22.87 5.90 32.46
CA GLU A 261 -22.79 7.26 33.01
C GLU A 261 -22.73 8.32 31.90
N ASN A 262 -22.22 7.96 30.72
CA ASN A 262 -22.11 8.86 29.57
C ASN A 262 -22.23 8.11 28.22
N GLU A 263 -22.34 8.89 27.12
CA GLU A 263 -22.43 8.33 25.76
C GLU A 263 -21.17 7.56 25.34
N GLU A 264 -20.00 7.92 25.84
CA GLU A 264 -18.74 7.26 25.51
C GLU A 264 -18.67 5.84 26.10
N GLU A 265 -19.15 5.70 27.34
CA GLU A 265 -19.25 4.42 28.03
C GLU A 265 -20.30 3.53 27.36
N ALA A 266 -21.48 4.08 27.05
CA ALA A 266 -22.52 3.39 26.29
C ALA A 266 -21.99 2.89 24.93
N ALA A 267 -21.28 3.75 24.19
CA ALA A 267 -20.63 3.40 22.94
C ALA A 267 -19.51 2.36 23.14
N GLY A 268 -18.81 2.42 24.27
CA GLY A 268 -17.80 1.46 24.68
C GLY A 268 -18.37 0.05 24.90
N TRP A 269 -19.48 -0.05 25.63
CA TRP A 269 -20.19 -1.31 25.86
C TRP A 269 -20.77 -1.86 24.56
N GLN A 270 -21.46 -1.02 23.79
CA GLN A 270 -22.00 -1.38 22.48
C GLN A 270 -20.90 -1.88 21.54
N ALA A 271 -19.74 -1.22 21.52
CA ALA A 271 -18.61 -1.66 20.71
C ALA A 271 -18.12 -3.06 21.13
N ARG A 272 -18.04 -3.38 22.43
CA ARG A 272 -17.65 -4.72 22.90
C ARG A 272 -18.68 -5.77 22.50
N LEU A 273 -19.97 -5.48 22.69
CA LEU A 273 -21.07 -6.41 22.36
C LEU A 273 -21.23 -6.67 20.86
N LEU A 274 -20.93 -5.68 20.02
CA LEU A 274 -20.95 -5.82 18.55
C LEU A 274 -19.65 -6.44 17.99
N THR A 275 -18.57 -6.48 18.78
CA THR A 275 -17.30 -7.04 18.34
C THR A 275 -17.34 -8.56 18.44
N LYS A 276 -17.14 -9.23 17.30
CA LYS A 276 -16.94 -10.68 17.30
C LYS A 276 -15.59 -11.01 17.94
N PRO A 277 -15.52 -12.00 18.85
CA PRO A 277 -14.25 -12.38 19.46
C PRO A 277 -13.30 -12.94 18.41
N ALA A 278 -12.01 -12.75 18.67
CA ALA A 278 -10.96 -13.34 17.85
C ALA A 278 -10.78 -14.79 18.29
N ILE A 279 -11.53 -15.72 17.70
CA ILE A 279 -11.54 -17.14 18.12
C ILE A 279 -10.18 -17.84 17.81
N LEU A 280 -9.35 -17.24 16.96
CA LEU A 280 -8.11 -17.83 16.48
C LEU A 280 -6.87 -17.17 17.09
N PRO A 281 -5.88 -17.98 17.55
CA PRO A 281 -4.63 -17.47 18.09
C PRO A 281 -3.84 -16.65 17.07
N PHE A 282 -2.88 -15.86 17.56
CA PHE A 282 -1.93 -15.18 16.68
C PHE A 282 -1.11 -16.21 15.89
N PRO A 283 -0.80 -15.91 14.61
CA PRO A 283 0.04 -16.79 13.82
C PRO A 283 1.50 -16.78 14.32
N VAL A 284 2.24 -17.81 13.93
CA VAL A 284 3.68 -17.93 14.19
C VAL A 284 4.43 -17.66 12.89
N ASN A 285 5.29 -16.64 12.91
CA ASN A 285 6.08 -16.21 11.77
C ASN A 285 7.47 -16.86 11.79
N TYR A 286 7.83 -17.47 10.67
CA TYR A 286 9.16 -18.00 10.38
C TYR A 286 9.80 -17.10 9.32
N GLU A 287 10.63 -16.17 9.78
CA GLU A 287 11.13 -15.08 8.95
C GLU A 287 12.24 -15.49 7.97
N THR A 288 12.84 -16.66 8.16
CA THR A 288 13.88 -17.19 7.27
C THR A 288 13.42 -18.47 6.57
N ASN A 289 14.01 -18.75 5.42
CA ASN A 289 13.73 -19.97 4.66
C ASN A 289 14.36 -21.23 5.27
N GLU A 290 15.38 -21.08 6.10
CA GLU A 290 16.01 -22.16 6.84
C GLU A 290 15.23 -22.56 8.10
N ASP A 291 14.20 -21.81 8.47
CA ASP A 291 13.33 -22.15 9.59
C ASP A 291 12.39 -23.31 9.30
N LEU A 292 12.20 -23.64 8.03
CA LEU A 292 11.38 -24.76 7.57
C LEU A 292 12.31 -25.84 7.03
N ARG A 293 12.06 -27.10 7.36
CA ARG A 293 12.78 -28.25 6.81
C ARG A 293 11.79 -29.11 6.03
N TRP A 294 12.11 -29.39 4.79
CA TRP A 294 11.27 -30.18 3.89
C TRP A 294 11.82 -31.60 3.77
N SER A 295 10.93 -32.58 3.72
CA SER A 295 11.27 -34.00 3.54
C SER A 295 10.12 -34.75 2.86
N LEU A 296 10.39 -35.96 2.39
CA LEU A 296 9.36 -36.89 1.92
C LEU A 296 9.04 -37.92 3.02
N ASN A 297 7.77 -38.28 3.17
CA ASN A 297 7.38 -39.41 4.00
C ASN A 297 7.51 -40.74 3.23
N SER A 298 7.23 -41.88 3.90
CA SER A 298 7.26 -43.21 3.30
C SER A 298 6.30 -43.40 2.12
N GLN A 299 5.28 -42.56 2.00
CA GLN A 299 4.31 -42.55 0.90
C GLN A 299 4.70 -41.57 -0.23
N GLY A 300 5.88 -40.95 -0.17
CA GLY A 300 6.33 -39.96 -1.14
C GLY A 300 5.60 -38.61 -1.07
N ARG A 301 4.90 -38.32 0.03
CA ARG A 301 4.25 -37.01 0.25
C ARG A 301 5.23 -36.02 0.86
N ILE A 302 5.09 -34.76 0.48
CA ILE A 302 5.88 -33.66 1.02
C ILE A 302 5.44 -33.37 2.45
N CYS A 303 6.42 -33.38 3.35
CA CYS A 303 6.29 -33.01 4.74
C CYS A 303 7.15 -31.80 5.06
N VAL A 304 6.72 -31.04 6.07
CA VAL A 304 7.47 -29.93 6.61
C VAL A 304 7.60 -30.08 8.13
N SER A 305 8.78 -29.77 8.66
CA SER A 305 9.02 -29.54 10.08
C SER A 305 9.54 -28.13 10.31
N PHE A 306 9.23 -27.57 11.48
CA PHE A 306 9.52 -26.19 11.78
C PHE A 306 10.58 -26.10 12.87
N ASN A 307 11.44 -25.09 12.77
CA ASN A 307 12.42 -24.81 13.81
C ASN A 307 11.71 -24.52 15.15
N GLY A 308 12.09 -25.25 16.20
CA GLY A 308 11.42 -25.23 17.50
C GLY A 308 10.23 -26.19 17.63
N LEU A 309 9.84 -26.89 16.55
CA LEU A 309 8.82 -27.95 16.54
C LEU A 309 9.34 -29.18 15.77
N SER A 310 10.65 -29.48 15.89
CA SER A 310 11.29 -30.54 15.09
C SER A 310 10.79 -31.94 15.39
N GLU A 311 10.17 -32.14 16.55
CA GLU A 311 9.52 -33.41 16.95
C GLU A 311 8.20 -33.64 16.21
N HIS A 312 7.65 -32.60 15.58
CA HIS A 312 6.38 -32.64 14.87
C HIS A 312 6.59 -32.56 13.36
N PHE A 313 5.87 -33.42 12.63
CA PHE A 313 5.85 -33.45 11.17
C PHE A 313 4.46 -33.11 10.66
N PHE A 314 4.42 -32.30 9.61
CA PHE A 314 3.17 -31.84 8.99
C PHE A 314 3.17 -32.23 7.51
N GLU A 315 2.20 -33.02 7.09
CA GLU A 315 1.95 -33.31 5.68
C GLU A 315 1.36 -32.09 4.99
N VAL A 316 1.87 -31.80 3.79
CA VAL A 316 1.46 -30.64 2.99
C VAL A 316 0.34 -31.06 2.05
N TYR A 317 -0.85 -30.49 2.24
CA TYR A 317 -2.00 -30.64 1.36
C TYR A 317 -2.22 -29.34 0.61
N CYS A 318 -1.87 -29.35 -0.68
CA CYS A 318 -2.01 -28.20 -1.57
C CYS A 318 -2.76 -28.59 -2.86
N ASP A 319 -3.26 -27.58 -3.56
CA ASP A 319 -3.82 -27.77 -4.89
C ASP A 319 -2.69 -28.12 -5.88
N GLN A 320 -3.01 -28.89 -6.92
CA GLN A 320 -2.04 -29.29 -7.95
C GLN A 320 -1.34 -28.10 -8.61
N ARG A 321 -2.00 -26.93 -8.64
CA ARG A 321 -1.43 -25.68 -9.16
C ARG A 321 -0.28 -25.16 -8.33
N ASP A 322 -0.23 -25.43 -7.03
CA ASP A 322 0.80 -24.92 -6.12
C ASP A 322 1.87 -25.97 -5.79
N LEU A 323 1.63 -27.25 -6.12
CA LEU A 323 2.53 -28.36 -5.82
C LEU A 323 3.97 -28.14 -6.30
N HIS A 324 4.14 -27.55 -7.49
CA HIS A 324 5.45 -27.26 -8.07
C HIS A 324 6.31 -26.33 -7.19
N TRP A 325 5.70 -25.42 -6.43
CA TRP A 325 6.42 -24.58 -5.48
C TRP A 325 6.96 -25.38 -4.30
N PHE A 326 6.17 -26.29 -3.75
CA PHE A 326 6.59 -27.12 -2.62
C PHE A 326 7.67 -28.13 -3.02
N ASN A 327 7.57 -28.73 -4.22
CA ASN A 327 8.64 -29.55 -4.78
C ASN A 327 9.95 -28.76 -4.88
N ARG A 328 9.88 -27.52 -5.37
CA ARG A 328 11.06 -26.66 -5.46
C ARG A 328 11.71 -26.36 -4.11
N PHE A 329 10.92 -26.20 -3.04
CA PHE A 329 11.48 -25.98 -1.70
C PHE A 329 12.27 -27.21 -1.20
N LEU A 330 11.78 -28.41 -1.51
CA LEU A 330 12.47 -29.65 -1.22
C LEU A 330 13.77 -29.75 -2.02
N GLU A 331 13.70 -29.58 -3.35
CA GLU A 331 14.86 -29.61 -4.26
C GLU A 331 15.95 -28.62 -3.85
N ASP A 332 15.58 -27.39 -3.47
CA ASP A 332 16.52 -26.36 -2.99
C ASP A 332 17.29 -26.83 -1.76
N GLN A 333 16.61 -27.46 -0.81
CA GLN A 333 17.26 -27.98 0.40
C GLN A 333 18.10 -29.22 0.13
N GLU A 334 17.64 -30.12 -0.74
CA GLU A 334 18.39 -31.32 -1.13
C GLU A 334 19.66 -30.95 -1.89
N THR A 335 19.59 -30.00 -2.83
CA THR A 335 20.74 -29.49 -3.57
C THR A 335 21.79 -28.92 -2.61
N LYS A 336 21.36 -28.09 -1.64
CA LYS A 336 22.26 -27.53 -0.63
C LYS A 336 22.87 -28.60 0.29
N LYS A 337 22.08 -29.60 0.71
CA LYS A 337 22.55 -30.71 1.55
C LYS A 337 23.57 -31.57 0.80
N ALA A 338 23.27 -31.94 -0.45
CA ALA A 338 24.13 -32.74 -1.31
C ALA A 338 25.48 -32.07 -1.58
N SER A 339 25.51 -30.74 -1.73
CA SER A 339 26.75 -29.98 -1.92
C SER A 339 27.49 -29.64 -0.62
N LYS A 340 27.17 -30.28 0.51
CA LYS A 340 27.76 -29.97 1.84
C LYS A 340 27.65 -28.49 2.22
N ASN A 341 26.51 -27.86 1.90
CA ASN A 341 26.21 -26.44 2.12
C ASN A 341 27.09 -25.46 1.33
N GLN A 342 27.57 -25.85 0.14
CA GLN A 342 28.28 -24.93 -0.77
C GLN A 342 27.33 -23.95 -1.48
N HIS A 343 26.02 -24.18 -1.47
CA HIS A 343 25.05 -23.23 -2.00
C HIS A 343 24.52 -22.26 -0.94
N SER A 344 24.38 -20.99 -1.31
CA SER A 344 23.75 -19.96 -0.48
C SER A 344 22.24 -20.16 -0.39
N SER A 345 21.70 -20.31 0.83
CA SER A 345 20.24 -20.33 1.06
C SER A 345 19.55 -19.03 0.67
N SER A 346 20.30 -17.94 0.48
CA SER A 346 19.75 -16.69 -0.01
C SER A 346 19.17 -16.80 -1.44
N LEU A 347 19.54 -17.82 -2.21
CA LEU A 347 19.00 -18.07 -3.56
C LEU A 347 17.84 -19.07 -3.59
N PHE A 348 17.38 -19.57 -2.42
CA PHE A 348 16.17 -20.40 -2.36
C PHE A 348 14.94 -19.64 -2.86
N SER A 349 13.97 -20.39 -3.37
CA SER A 349 12.67 -19.83 -3.80
C SER A 349 11.81 -19.41 -2.61
N LEU A 350 11.86 -20.19 -1.53
CA LEU A 350 11.20 -19.85 -0.27
C LEU A 350 11.91 -18.67 0.41
N ARG A 351 11.13 -17.71 0.92
CA ARG A 351 11.64 -16.58 1.71
C ARG A 351 11.25 -16.68 3.18
N SER A 352 9.99 -16.98 3.45
CA SER A 352 9.45 -17.07 4.81
C SER A 352 8.20 -17.95 4.85
N GLY A 353 7.87 -18.45 6.04
CA GLY A 353 6.66 -19.19 6.32
C GLY A 353 5.86 -18.57 7.46
N GLN A 354 4.55 -18.81 7.48
CA GLN A 354 3.68 -18.45 8.59
C GLN A 354 2.68 -19.58 8.84
N ILE A 355 2.66 -20.10 10.06
CA ILE A 355 1.64 -21.05 10.49
C ILE A 355 0.49 -20.28 11.12
N ALA A 356 -0.73 -20.57 10.69
CA ALA A 356 -1.94 -19.98 11.23
C ALA A 356 -3.07 -21.01 11.30
N TRP A 357 -3.98 -20.81 12.24
CA TRP A 357 -5.26 -21.51 12.23
C TRP A 357 -6.26 -20.75 11.37
N GLN A 358 -7.12 -21.47 10.67
CA GLN A 358 -8.22 -20.92 9.91
C GLN A 358 -9.55 -21.46 10.43
N GLU A 359 -10.51 -20.55 10.58
CA GLU A 359 -11.83 -20.84 11.11
C GLU A 359 -12.52 -21.95 10.29
N GLY A 360 -13.06 -22.93 11.01
CA GLY A 360 -13.86 -24.01 10.47
C GLY A 360 -15.27 -23.93 11.06
N LYS A 361 -16.15 -24.83 10.62
CA LYS A 361 -17.53 -24.90 11.11
C LYS A 361 -17.70 -26.17 11.93
N GLY A 362 -18.23 -26.04 13.14
CA GLY A 362 -18.55 -27.16 14.02
C GLY A 362 -18.38 -26.78 15.50
N ASP A 363 -18.93 -27.63 16.36
CA ASP A 363 -18.99 -27.41 17.81
C ASP A 363 -18.00 -28.30 18.59
N ALA A 364 -17.08 -28.98 17.89
CA ALA A 364 -16.04 -29.80 18.50
C ALA A 364 -14.89 -28.94 19.07
N GLU A 365 -13.88 -29.57 19.67
CA GLU A 365 -12.69 -28.90 20.19
C GLU A 365 -11.99 -28.05 19.12
N HIS A 366 -11.42 -26.92 19.54
CA HIS A 366 -10.92 -25.89 18.61
C HIS A 366 -9.86 -26.41 17.62
N TRP A 367 -8.96 -27.31 18.03
CA TRP A 367 -7.93 -27.91 17.16
C TRP A 367 -8.47 -28.96 16.18
N VAL A 368 -9.71 -29.41 16.38
CA VAL A 368 -10.42 -30.32 15.46
C VAL A 368 -11.24 -29.51 14.45
N VAL A 369 -11.96 -28.49 14.92
CA VAL A 369 -12.82 -27.63 14.07
C VAL A 369 -11.98 -26.75 13.15
N HIS A 370 -10.95 -26.11 13.70
CA HIS A 370 -10.11 -25.19 12.94
C HIS A 370 -9.05 -25.95 12.15
N ARG A 371 -8.74 -25.44 10.95
CA ARG A 371 -7.75 -26.08 10.08
C ARG A 371 -6.41 -25.36 10.17
N LEU A 372 -5.33 -26.12 10.23
CA LEU A 372 -3.98 -25.58 10.22
C LEU A 372 -3.57 -25.24 8.78
N VAL A 373 -3.03 -24.03 8.59
CA VAL A 373 -2.63 -23.50 7.28
C VAL A 373 -1.21 -22.97 7.36
N LEU A 374 -0.41 -23.28 6.34
CA LEU A 374 0.90 -22.69 6.12
C LEU A 374 0.79 -21.68 4.98
N SER A 375 1.18 -20.44 5.24
CA SER A 375 1.38 -19.41 4.22
C SER A 375 2.88 -19.26 3.92
N CYS A 376 3.28 -19.42 2.67
CA CYS A 376 4.69 -19.28 2.26
C CYS A 376 4.85 -18.06 1.36
N SER A 377 5.87 -17.24 1.64
CA SER A 377 6.28 -16.15 0.74
C SER A 377 7.37 -16.66 -0.20
N ILE A 378 7.17 -16.47 -1.50
CA ILE A 378 8.00 -17.04 -2.57
C ILE A 378 8.55 -15.92 -3.44
N GLU A 379 9.84 -15.98 -3.75
CA GLU A 379 10.44 -15.17 -4.80
C GLU A 379 10.28 -15.87 -6.16
N THR A 380 9.46 -15.31 -7.03
CA THR A 380 9.17 -15.91 -8.35
C THR A 380 10.37 -15.84 -9.29
N ASP A 381 11.21 -14.81 -9.15
CA ASP A 381 12.36 -14.61 -10.05
C ASP A 381 13.42 -15.72 -9.86
N THR A 382 13.51 -16.32 -8.66
CA THR A 382 14.38 -17.49 -8.42
C THR A 382 13.85 -18.80 -9.02
N TRP A 383 12.73 -18.77 -9.72
CA TRP A 383 12.20 -19.95 -10.42
C TRP A 383 13.03 -20.32 -11.65
N THR A 384 13.55 -19.32 -12.35
CA THR A 384 14.30 -19.48 -13.61
C THR A 384 15.80 -19.30 -13.37
N GLN A 385 16.62 -19.81 -14.28
CA GLN A 385 18.07 -19.64 -14.20
C GLN A 385 18.45 -18.16 -14.31
N GLU A 386 17.82 -17.47 -15.26
CA GLU A 386 18.07 -16.07 -15.59
C GLU A 386 17.64 -15.13 -14.45
N GLY A 387 16.45 -15.33 -13.87
CA GLY A 387 16.01 -14.53 -12.73
C GLY A 387 16.81 -14.80 -11.45
N THR A 388 17.27 -16.05 -11.26
CA THR A 388 18.19 -16.38 -10.16
C THR A 388 19.52 -15.65 -10.34
N GLU A 389 20.02 -15.55 -11.57
CA GLU A 389 21.25 -14.84 -11.91
C GLU A 389 21.15 -13.33 -11.66
N GLU A 390 20.03 -12.69 -12.00
CA GLU A 390 19.79 -11.27 -11.66
C GLU A 390 19.81 -11.03 -10.14
N ILE A 391 19.16 -11.91 -9.37
CA ILE A 391 19.16 -11.84 -7.91
C ILE A 391 20.55 -12.07 -7.35
N ARG A 392 21.30 -13.03 -7.90
CA ARG A 392 22.68 -13.32 -7.52
C ARG A 392 23.57 -12.10 -7.72
N GLN A 393 23.52 -11.47 -8.89
CA GLN A 393 24.30 -10.27 -9.20
C GLN A 393 23.94 -9.10 -8.28
N LYS A 394 22.64 -8.86 -8.05
CA LYS A 394 22.18 -7.82 -7.14
C LYS A 394 22.73 -8.05 -5.72
N LYS A 395 22.59 -9.26 -5.18
CA LYS A 395 23.08 -9.63 -3.85
C LYS A 395 24.60 -9.57 -3.74
N ALA A 396 25.32 -10.02 -4.78
CA ALA A 396 26.77 -9.93 -4.84
C ALA A 396 27.23 -8.46 -4.80
N SER A 397 26.58 -7.58 -5.57
CA SER A 397 26.88 -6.15 -5.59
C SER A 397 26.62 -5.48 -4.24
N ASP A 398 25.52 -5.83 -3.57
CA ASP A 398 25.18 -5.28 -2.25
C ASP A 398 26.14 -5.78 -1.17
N CYS A 399 26.51 -7.07 -1.19
CA CYS A 399 27.54 -7.63 -0.32
C CYS A 399 28.90 -6.95 -0.54
N ALA A 400 29.32 -6.75 -1.80
CA ALA A 400 30.57 -6.09 -2.14
C ALA A 400 30.62 -4.63 -1.64
N LYS A 401 29.52 -3.88 -1.82
CA LYS A 401 29.39 -2.50 -1.27
C LYS A 401 29.53 -2.49 0.26
N VAL A 402 28.88 -3.43 0.94
CA VAL A 402 28.95 -3.54 2.41
C VAL A 402 30.37 -3.88 2.86
N ILE A 403 31.04 -4.83 2.21
CA ILE A 403 32.45 -5.17 2.49
C ILE A 403 33.35 -3.95 2.28
N ALA A 404 33.23 -3.25 1.14
CA ALA A 404 34.04 -2.07 0.86
C ALA A 404 33.83 -0.96 1.89
N SER A 405 32.57 -0.64 2.23
CA SER A 405 32.25 0.38 3.24
C SER A 405 32.73 0.04 4.65
N THR A 406 32.83 -1.25 4.97
CA THR A 406 33.29 -1.72 6.29
C THR A 406 34.82 -1.79 6.32
N LYS A 407 35.47 -2.13 5.19
CA LYS A 407 36.93 -2.08 5.02
C LYS A 407 37.46 -0.64 5.04
N ALA A 408 36.70 0.35 4.59
CA ALA A 408 37.10 1.76 4.60
C ALA A 408 37.16 2.41 6.00
N LYS A 409 36.69 1.74 7.07
CA LYS A 409 36.77 2.25 8.44
C LYS A 409 38.16 1.99 9.02
N GLU A 410 38.83 3.05 9.50
CA GLU A 410 40.21 3.02 9.99
C GLU A 410 40.40 2.19 11.27
N ASN A 411 39.44 2.24 12.21
CA ASN A 411 39.48 1.43 13.45
C ASN A 411 38.47 0.28 13.40
N ARG A 412 38.93 -0.91 13.01
CA ARG A 412 38.10 -2.11 12.91
C ARG A 412 38.05 -2.88 14.22
N SER A 413 36.86 -3.23 14.68
CA SER A 413 36.68 -4.16 15.81
C SER A 413 36.74 -5.62 15.34
N GLN A 414 37.09 -6.57 16.22
CA GLN A 414 37.04 -8.02 15.93
C GLN A 414 35.67 -8.49 15.41
N ASN A 415 34.58 -7.89 15.89
CA ASN A 415 33.22 -8.17 15.44
C ASN A 415 32.98 -7.73 13.98
N GLN A 416 33.63 -6.65 13.54
CA GLN A 416 33.57 -6.15 12.17
C GLN A 416 34.39 -7.02 11.22
N ASP A 417 35.56 -7.50 11.65
CA ASP A 417 36.35 -8.45 10.86
C ASP A 417 35.63 -9.81 10.72
N ALA A 418 35.02 -10.31 11.80
CA ALA A 418 34.18 -11.50 11.75
C ALA A 418 32.93 -11.30 10.88
N PHE A 419 32.40 -10.08 10.77
CA PHE A 419 31.31 -9.75 9.85
C PHE A 419 31.79 -9.72 8.39
N ILE A 420 32.95 -9.15 8.10
CA ILE A 420 33.56 -9.15 6.77
C ILE A 420 33.80 -10.59 6.29
N ARG A 421 34.46 -11.43 7.12
CA ARG A 421 34.71 -12.85 6.77
C ARG A 421 33.42 -13.62 6.45
N ARG A 422 32.33 -13.36 7.20
CA ARG A 422 31.02 -13.96 6.92
C ARG A 422 30.44 -13.51 5.58
N ARG A 423 30.64 -12.24 5.20
CA ARG A 423 30.18 -11.68 3.92
C ARG A 423 31.02 -12.14 2.74
N GLU A 424 32.32 -12.29 2.92
CA GLU A 424 33.23 -12.88 1.92
C GLU A 424 32.85 -14.34 1.64
N ARG A 425 32.65 -15.15 2.69
CA ARG A 425 32.10 -16.51 2.55
C ARG A 425 30.73 -16.52 1.86
N MET A 426 29.87 -15.54 2.12
CA MET A 426 28.57 -15.44 1.44
C MET A 426 28.73 -15.19 -0.06
N LEU A 427 29.73 -14.41 -0.49
CA LEU A 427 30.03 -14.19 -1.91
C LEU A 427 30.50 -15.48 -2.58
N GLU A 428 31.40 -16.23 -1.96
CA GLU A 428 31.84 -17.55 -2.45
C GLU A 428 30.66 -18.51 -2.62
N LEU A 429 29.76 -18.57 -1.63
CA LEU A 429 28.57 -19.43 -1.69
C LEU A 429 27.54 -18.98 -2.75
N LEU A 430 27.58 -17.73 -3.19
CA LEU A 430 26.69 -17.20 -4.24
C LEU A 430 27.16 -17.61 -5.64
N GLU A 431 28.42 -18.02 -5.82
CA GLU A 431 28.92 -18.49 -7.13
C GLU A 431 28.31 -19.84 -7.53
N ASN A 432 27.96 -20.67 -6.54
CA ASN A 432 27.35 -21.98 -6.78
C ASN A 432 25.86 -21.84 -7.15
N GLN A 433 25.54 -22.05 -8.42
CA GLN A 433 24.19 -21.92 -8.97
C GLN A 433 23.28 -23.10 -8.56
N PHE A 434 22.01 -22.80 -8.33
CA PHE A 434 20.98 -23.85 -8.20
C PHE A 434 20.55 -24.35 -9.58
N PRO A 435 20.26 -25.66 -9.74
CA PRO A 435 19.68 -26.16 -10.97
C PRO A 435 18.29 -25.56 -11.15
N ARG A 436 18.11 -24.81 -12.23
CA ARG A 436 16.86 -24.12 -12.58
C ARG A 436 16.53 -24.35 -14.05
N PRO A 437 15.24 -24.38 -14.42
CA PRO A 437 14.87 -24.33 -15.82
C PRO A 437 15.29 -22.97 -16.42
N SER A 438 15.88 -23.00 -17.60
CA SER A 438 16.16 -21.80 -18.38
C SER A 438 14.89 -21.36 -19.09
N TYR A 439 14.53 -20.11 -18.89
CA TYR A 439 13.48 -19.43 -19.64
C TYR A 439 13.99 -18.04 -19.98
N PRO A 440 14.11 -17.69 -21.28
CA PRO A 440 14.64 -16.39 -21.67
C PRO A 440 13.79 -15.28 -21.05
N LEU A 441 14.45 -14.35 -20.38
CA LEU A 441 13.78 -13.18 -19.84
C LEU A 441 13.12 -12.41 -20.97
N TYR A 442 11.93 -11.89 -20.70
CA TYR A 442 11.23 -11.06 -21.65
C TYR A 442 12.08 -9.83 -22.00
N GLN A 443 12.45 -9.70 -23.27
CA GLN A 443 13.13 -8.54 -23.81
C GLN A 443 12.21 -7.83 -24.79
N GLY A 444 11.57 -6.76 -24.31
CA GLY A 444 10.76 -5.90 -25.18
C GLY A 444 11.63 -4.99 -26.04
N GLN A 445 11.13 -4.64 -27.22
CA GLN A 445 11.76 -3.67 -28.12
C GLN A 445 11.73 -2.27 -27.49
N PRO A 446 12.89 -1.61 -27.29
CA PRO A 446 12.97 -0.31 -26.63
C PRO A 446 12.17 0.80 -27.34
N SER A 447 11.92 0.64 -28.64
CA SER A 447 11.15 1.56 -29.48
C SER A 447 9.63 1.39 -29.34
N ILE A 448 9.14 0.30 -28.74
CA ILE A 448 7.72 0.01 -28.61
C ILE A 448 7.27 0.13 -27.15
N LEU A 449 6.26 0.98 -26.91
CA LEU A 449 5.62 1.18 -25.61
C LEU A 449 4.11 0.94 -25.71
N ALA A 450 3.52 0.46 -24.62
CA ALA A 450 2.08 0.35 -24.48
C ALA A 450 1.57 1.46 -23.57
N GLY A 451 0.50 2.15 -23.94
CA GLY A 451 -0.22 3.07 -23.07
C GLY A 451 -1.63 2.57 -22.78
N VAL A 452 -2.04 2.61 -21.51
CA VAL A 452 -3.40 2.27 -21.09
C VAL A 452 -4.10 3.51 -20.60
N SER A 453 -5.18 3.91 -21.25
CA SER A 453 -6.03 4.99 -20.76
C SER A 453 -7.22 4.47 -19.95
N TYR A 454 -7.54 5.18 -18.89
CA TYR A 454 -8.72 4.97 -18.07
C TYR A 454 -9.81 6.00 -18.43
N GLY A 455 -11.04 5.53 -18.54
CA GLY A 455 -12.22 6.35 -18.80
C GLY A 455 -13.46 5.79 -18.11
N LEU A 456 -14.47 6.65 -17.94
CA LEU A 456 -15.72 6.38 -17.22
C LEU A 456 -16.55 5.27 -17.88
N ASP A 457 -16.79 5.40 -19.18
CA ASP A 457 -17.60 4.43 -19.93
C ASP A 457 -16.75 3.23 -20.37
N LYS A 458 -15.47 3.46 -20.69
CA LYS A 458 -14.52 2.41 -21.12
C LYS A 458 -13.42 2.27 -20.05
N PRO A 459 -13.44 1.21 -19.22
CA PRO A 459 -12.56 1.12 -18.06
C PRO A 459 -11.08 1.06 -18.44
N ALA A 460 -10.75 0.50 -19.60
CA ALA A 460 -9.41 0.53 -20.16
C ALA A 460 -9.45 0.60 -21.69
N THR A 461 -8.56 1.39 -22.28
CA THR A 461 -8.22 1.36 -23.71
C THR A 461 -6.71 1.27 -23.84
N LEU A 462 -6.23 0.31 -24.63
CA LEU A 462 -4.81 0.06 -24.83
C LEU A 462 -4.38 0.62 -26.20
N ALA A 463 -3.22 1.28 -26.25
CA ALA A 463 -2.54 1.69 -27.47
C ALA A 463 -1.11 1.15 -27.45
N ILE A 464 -0.69 0.50 -28.53
CA ILE A 464 0.71 0.12 -28.75
C ILE A 464 1.33 1.17 -29.66
N VAL A 465 2.45 1.77 -29.26
CA VAL A 465 3.05 2.93 -29.92
C VAL A 465 4.50 2.66 -30.23
N ASN A 466 4.89 2.92 -31.47
CA ASN A 466 6.29 3.04 -31.83
C ASN A 466 6.74 4.47 -31.52
N ILE A 467 7.61 4.63 -30.53
CA ILE A 467 8.06 5.91 -30.02
C ILE A 467 8.92 6.67 -31.02
N GLN A 468 9.72 5.98 -31.85
CA GLN A 468 10.56 6.66 -32.85
C GLN A 468 9.71 7.39 -33.89
N THR A 469 8.57 6.81 -34.26
CA THR A 469 7.62 7.42 -35.22
C THR A 469 6.53 8.25 -34.54
N GLY A 470 6.33 8.09 -33.23
CA GLY A 470 5.22 8.67 -32.48
C GLY A 470 3.83 8.16 -32.90
N LYS A 471 3.75 7.11 -33.73
CA LYS A 471 2.51 6.55 -34.27
C LYS A 471 2.11 5.28 -33.52
N ALA A 472 0.80 5.10 -33.34
CA ALA A 472 0.26 3.87 -32.77
C ALA A 472 0.28 2.74 -33.82
N ILE A 473 0.86 1.60 -33.44
CA ILE A 473 0.82 0.35 -34.21
C ILE A 473 -0.60 -0.22 -34.17
N THR A 474 -1.22 -0.22 -32.98
CA THR A 474 -2.60 -0.70 -32.83
C THR A 474 -3.31 -0.06 -31.64
N TYR A 475 -4.63 -0.04 -31.72
CA TYR A 475 -5.53 0.35 -30.63
C TYR A 475 -6.45 -0.81 -30.29
N ARG A 476 -6.58 -1.10 -28.99
CA ARG A 476 -7.49 -2.12 -28.47
C ARG A 476 -8.47 -1.48 -27.50
N SER A 477 -9.73 -1.45 -27.90
CA SER A 477 -10.84 -1.10 -27.01
C SER A 477 -11.11 -2.21 -26.00
N ILE A 478 -11.81 -1.91 -24.91
CA ILE A 478 -12.19 -2.93 -23.91
C ILE A 478 -12.93 -4.14 -24.49
N ARG A 479 -13.70 -3.94 -25.57
CA ARG A 479 -14.39 -5.02 -26.29
C ARG A 479 -13.42 -5.93 -27.02
N GLN A 480 -12.35 -5.37 -27.58
CA GLN A 480 -11.28 -6.12 -28.22
C GLN A 480 -10.36 -6.79 -27.19
N ILE A 481 -10.05 -6.11 -26.08
CA ILE A 481 -9.24 -6.67 -24.98
C ILE A 481 -9.93 -7.90 -24.38
N LEU A 482 -11.23 -7.82 -24.07
CA LEU A 482 -11.95 -8.94 -23.44
C LEU A 482 -12.47 -9.98 -24.43
N GLY A 483 -12.57 -9.65 -25.72
CA GLY A 483 -13.14 -10.54 -26.74
C GLY A 483 -14.47 -11.18 -26.33
N LYS A 484 -14.50 -12.52 -26.23
CA LYS A 484 -15.69 -13.29 -25.82
C LYS A 484 -16.13 -12.98 -24.37
N ASN A 485 -15.18 -12.63 -23.49
CA ASN A 485 -15.42 -12.30 -22.09
C ASN A 485 -16.07 -10.91 -21.90
N TYR A 486 -16.22 -10.11 -22.96
CA TYR A 486 -16.92 -8.82 -22.89
C TYR A 486 -18.37 -8.95 -22.38
N LYS A 487 -19.02 -10.10 -22.61
CA LYS A 487 -20.36 -10.39 -22.07
C LYS A 487 -20.40 -10.33 -20.54
N LEU A 488 -19.31 -10.71 -19.87
CA LEU A 488 -19.19 -10.66 -18.41
C LEU A 488 -19.20 -9.22 -17.89
N LEU A 489 -18.55 -8.29 -18.61
CA LEU A 489 -18.56 -6.87 -18.28
C LEU A 489 -19.98 -6.30 -18.35
N ASN A 490 -20.73 -6.65 -19.40
CA ASN A 490 -22.12 -6.21 -19.54
C ASN A 490 -23.01 -6.76 -18.42
N ARG A 491 -22.86 -8.06 -18.08
CA ARG A 491 -23.58 -8.67 -16.96
C ARG A 491 -23.27 -7.98 -15.63
N TYR A 492 -22.01 -7.65 -15.40
CA TYR A 492 -21.58 -6.92 -14.20
C TYR A 492 -22.19 -5.51 -14.14
N ARG A 493 -22.21 -4.75 -15.24
CA ARG A 493 -22.87 -3.44 -15.32
C ARG A 493 -24.37 -3.51 -14.99
N LEU A 494 -25.08 -4.50 -15.54
CA LEU A 494 -26.50 -4.72 -15.27
C LEU A 494 -26.76 -5.07 -13.80
N ASN A 495 -25.93 -5.93 -13.21
CA ASN A 495 -26.04 -6.28 -11.79
C ASN A 495 -25.83 -5.07 -10.89
N GLN A 496 -24.86 -4.21 -11.21
CA GLN A 496 -24.61 -2.98 -10.47
C GLN A 496 -25.78 -2.00 -10.52
N GLN A 497 -26.39 -1.81 -11.70
CA GLN A 497 -27.59 -0.98 -11.85
C GLN A 497 -28.76 -1.54 -11.03
N ARG A 498 -29.00 -2.86 -11.10
CA ARG A 498 -30.03 -3.53 -10.29
C ARG A 498 -29.78 -3.35 -8.79
N ASN A 499 -28.53 -3.49 -8.36
CA ASN A 499 -28.15 -3.30 -6.96
C ASN A 499 -28.31 -1.84 -6.52
N ALA A 500 -27.97 -0.86 -7.35
CA ALA A 500 -28.20 0.55 -7.06
C ALA A 500 -29.69 0.85 -6.89
N HIS A 501 -30.54 0.33 -7.77
CA HIS A 501 -32.00 0.47 -7.66
C HIS A 501 -32.55 -0.19 -6.39
N LYS A 502 -32.11 -1.42 -6.08
CA LYS A 502 -32.46 -2.11 -4.84
C LYS A 502 -32.00 -1.33 -3.59
N ARG A 503 -30.79 -0.78 -3.57
CA ARG A 503 -30.28 0.06 -2.47
C ARG A 503 -31.18 1.27 -2.24
N HIS A 504 -31.55 1.98 -3.31
CA HIS A 504 -32.46 3.12 -3.22
C HIS A 504 -33.83 2.73 -2.66
N ASN A 505 -34.40 1.62 -3.13
CA ASN A 505 -35.69 1.13 -2.63
C ASN A 505 -35.61 0.65 -1.18
N ASN A 506 -34.53 -0.02 -0.78
CA ASN A 506 -34.31 -0.44 0.60
C ASN A 506 -34.14 0.75 1.53
N GLN A 507 -33.41 1.79 1.12
CA GLN A 507 -33.27 3.03 1.90
C GLN A 507 -34.62 3.71 2.13
N ARG A 508 -35.48 3.76 1.11
CA ARG A 508 -36.85 4.28 1.25
C ARG A 508 -37.74 3.46 2.19
N LYS A 509 -37.46 2.16 2.34
CA LYS A 509 -38.22 1.22 3.16
C LYS A 509 -37.57 0.94 4.53
N GLY A 510 -36.51 1.66 4.91
CA GLY A 510 -35.76 1.40 6.16
C GLY A 510 -35.02 0.05 6.21
N GLY A 511 -34.83 -0.63 5.08
CA GLY A 511 -34.16 -1.92 4.98
C GLY A 511 -32.64 -1.83 4.83
N SER A 512 -31.95 -2.96 4.97
CA SER A 512 -30.48 -3.03 4.82
C SER A 512 -30.02 -2.58 3.43
N SER A 513 -29.02 -1.70 3.40
CA SER A 513 -28.36 -1.21 2.18
C SER A 513 -27.19 -2.08 1.72
N GLN A 514 -26.81 -3.09 2.54
CA GLN A 514 -25.69 -3.99 2.25
C GLN A 514 -26.13 -5.13 1.33
N LEU A 515 -26.01 -4.91 0.03
CA LEU A 515 -26.10 -5.99 -0.96
C LEU A 515 -24.71 -6.62 -1.12
N ARG A 516 -24.60 -7.93 -0.85
CA ARG A 516 -23.38 -8.68 -1.16
C ARG A 516 -23.16 -8.69 -2.66
N GLU A 517 -22.13 -8.00 -3.12
CA GLU A 517 -21.66 -8.10 -4.50
C GLU A 517 -20.77 -9.34 -4.60
N SER A 518 -21.10 -10.26 -5.51
CA SER A 518 -20.20 -11.35 -5.88
C SER A 518 -18.84 -10.78 -6.33
N ASN A 519 -17.73 -11.49 -6.08
CA ASN A 519 -16.35 -11.10 -6.47
C ASN A 519 -16.11 -10.94 -8.00
N GLN A 520 -17.18 -10.85 -8.81
CA GLN A 520 -17.17 -10.66 -10.26
C GLN A 520 -16.38 -9.43 -10.71
N GLY A 521 -16.43 -8.31 -9.96
CA GLY A 521 -15.65 -7.12 -10.28
C GLY A 521 -14.14 -7.39 -10.24
N GLN A 522 -13.68 -8.05 -9.17
CA GLN A 522 -12.26 -8.42 -9.02
C GLN A 522 -11.81 -9.42 -10.10
N TYR A 523 -12.67 -10.38 -10.43
CA TYR A 523 -12.41 -11.33 -11.50
C TYR A 523 -12.27 -10.64 -12.87
N LEU A 524 -13.17 -9.68 -13.17
CA LEU A 524 -13.08 -8.88 -14.39
C LEU A 524 -11.80 -8.05 -14.45
N ASP A 525 -11.41 -7.41 -13.35
CA ASP A 525 -10.14 -6.66 -13.32
C ASP A 525 -8.93 -7.56 -13.60
N ARG A 526 -8.91 -8.77 -13.05
CA ARG A 526 -7.86 -9.77 -13.32
C ARG A 526 -7.83 -10.18 -14.80
N LEU A 527 -9.00 -10.42 -15.40
CA LEU A 527 -9.10 -10.74 -16.83
C LEU A 527 -8.61 -9.58 -17.70
N ILE A 528 -9.05 -8.34 -17.43
CA ILE A 528 -8.59 -7.16 -18.17
C ILE A 528 -7.07 -7.01 -18.06
N ALA A 529 -6.52 -7.17 -16.85
CA ALA A 529 -5.08 -7.09 -16.62
C ALA A 529 -4.30 -8.16 -17.38
N HIS A 530 -4.77 -9.41 -17.34
CA HIS A 530 -4.16 -10.52 -18.06
C HIS A 530 -4.12 -10.27 -19.57
N GLU A 531 -5.24 -9.89 -20.17
CA GLU A 531 -5.33 -9.64 -21.62
C GLU A 531 -4.48 -8.43 -22.05
N ILE A 532 -4.43 -7.36 -21.26
CA ILE A 532 -3.57 -6.21 -21.54
C ILE A 532 -2.09 -6.63 -21.60
N VAL A 533 -1.65 -7.44 -20.63
CA VAL A 533 -0.26 -7.91 -20.56
C VAL A 533 0.04 -8.91 -21.68
N ALA A 534 -0.90 -9.82 -22.00
CA ALA A 534 -0.75 -10.75 -23.12
C ALA A 534 -0.57 -10.02 -24.46
N ILE A 535 -1.39 -8.97 -24.72
CA ILE A 535 -1.22 -8.13 -25.92
C ILE A 535 0.13 -7.41 -25.87
N ALA A 536 0.56 -6.90 -24.72
CA ALA A 536 1.86 -6.25 -24.62
C ALA A 536 3.03 -7.21 -24.93
N GLN A 537 2.93 -8.48 -24.53
CA GLN A 537 3.90 -9.52 -24.87
C GLN A 537 3.92 -9.84 -26.36
N GLU A 538 2.74 -10.00 -26.98
CA GLU A 538 2.60 -10.28 -28.42
C GLU A 538 3.35 -9.25 -29.28
N TYR A 539 3.25 -7.97 -28.91
CA TYR A 539 3.93 -6.86 -29.59
C TYR A 539 5.34 -6.56 -29.08
N GLN A 540 5.89 -7.39 -28.19
CA GLN A 540 7.22 -7.20 -27.60
C GLN A 540 7.44 -5.79 -27.05
N VAL A 541 6.45 -5.24 -26.35
CA VAL A 541 6.50 -3.92 -25.71
C VAL A 541 7.58 -3.85 -24.63
N SER A 542 8.43 -2.83 -24.61
CA SER A 542 9.43 -2.64 -23.54
C SER A 542 8.86 -2.19 -22.19
N SER A 543 7.86 -1.30 -22.21
CA SER A 543 7.21 -0.79 -20.99
C SER A 543 5.74 -0.46 -21.19
N LEU A 544 5.00 -0.56 -20.10
CA LEU A 544 3.57 -0.27 -20.05
C LEU A 544 3.34 1.01 -19.22
N ALA A 545 2.85 2.05 -19.88
CA ALA A 545 2.48 3.32 -19.29
C ALA A 545 1.04 3.26 -18.72
N LEU A 546 0.93 3.47 -17.41
CA LEU A 546 -0.33 3.54 -16.67
C LEU A 546 -0.58 4.98 -16.18
N PRO A 547 -1.86 5.38 -16.06
CA PRO A 547 -2.19 6.73 -15.65
C PRO A 547 -2.09 6.88 -14.13
N ASP A 548 -1.60 8.03 -13.66
CA ASP A 548 -1.61 8.39 -12.25
C ASP A 548 -3.05 8.47 -11.72
N LEU A 549 -3.29 7.83 -10.57
CA LEU A 549 -4.60 7.74 -9.95
C LEU A 549 -5.03 9.05 -9.29
N GLY A 550 -4.09 9.98 -9.02
CA GLY A 550 -4.37 11.26 -8.35
C GLY A 550 -5.43 12.10 -9.08
N ASP A 551 -5.36 12.14 -10.41
CA ASP A 551 -6.19 13.02 -11.25
C ASP A 551 -7.40 12.28 -11.86
N ILE A 552 -7.68 11.03 -11.49
CA ILE A 552 -8.79 10.25 -12.07
C ILE A 552 -10.13 10.96 -11.88
N ARG A 553 -10.35 11.63 -10.75
CA ARG A 553 -11.58 12.41 -10.55
C ARG A 553 -11.73 13.52 -11.58
N GLU A 554 -10.64 14.18 -11.95
CA GLU A 554 -10.63 15.25 -12.95
C GLU A 554 -10.78 14.70 -14.37
N ILE A 555 -10.14 13.57 -14.67
CA ILE A 555 -10.31 12.84 -15.94
C ILE A 555 -11.77 12.41 -16.15
N VAL A 556 -12.37 11.85 -15.10
CA VAL A 556 -13.79 11.46 -15.06
C VAL A 556 -14.67 12.70 -15.23
N GLN A 557 -14.33 13.81 -14.58
CA GLN A 557 -15.09 15.05 -14.69
C GLN A 557 -15.00 15.67 -16.09
N SER A 558 -13.83 15.68 -16.72
CA SER A 558 -13.62 16.22 -18.06
C SER A 558 -14.35 15.37 -19.12
N GLU A 559 -14.36 14.04 -18.99
CA GLU A 559 -15.10 13.16 -19.89
C GLU A 559 -16.62 13.39 -19.79
N VAL A 560 -17.14 13.55 -18.57
CA VAL A 560 -18.56 13.87 -18.35
C VAL A 560 -18.93 15.21 -18.96
N GLN A 561 -18.06 16.21 -18.78
CA GLN A 561 -18.30 17.57 -19.24
C GLN A 561 -18.22 17.66 -20.76
N ALA A 562 -17.19 17.08 -21.39
CA ALA A 562 -17.08 17.01 -22.84
C ALA A 562 -18.29 16.31 -23.47
N ARG A 563 -18.80 15.24 -22.85
CA ARG A 563 -20.01 14.55 -23.34
C ARG A 563 -21.29 15.37 -23.14
N ALA A 564 -21.34 16.22 -22.12
CA ALA A 564 -22.45 17.13 -21.89
C ALA A 564 -22.45 18.25 -22.95
N GLU A 565 -21.29 18.84 -23.21
CA GLU A 565 -21.08 19.89 -24.21
C GLU A 565 -21.39 19.39 -25.63
N GLN A 566 -20.98 18.15 -25.98
CA GLN A 566 -21.29 17.54 -27.27
C GLN A 566 -22.78 17.29 -27.50
N LYS A 567 -23.53 16.94 -26.44
CA LYS A 567 -24.95 16.61 -26.56
C LYS A 567 -25.87 17.83 -26.45
N ILE A 568 -25.45 18.85 -25.72
CA ILE A 568 -26.26 20.01 -25.38
C ILE A 568 -25.44 21.25 -25.71
N LEU A 569 -25.68 21.83 -26.88
CA LEU A 569 -25.02 23.04 -27.32
C LEU A 569 -25.65 24.26 -26.63
N GLY A 570 -24.82 25.15 -26.10
CA GLY A 570 -25.24 26.48 -25.64
C GLY A 570 -25.96 26.60 -24.27
N SER A 571 -26.29 25.51 -23.57
CA SER A 571 -26.97 25.57 -22.25
C SER A 571 -26.16 24.92 -21.12
N ILE A 572 -25.52 25.76 -20.29
CA ILE A 572 -24.68 25.32 -19.16
C ILE A 572 -25.49 24.57 -18.08
N GLU A 573 -26.73 24.98 -17.82
CA GLU A 573 -27.57 24.36 -16.78
C GLU A 573 -28.02 22.95 -17.19
N GLN A 574 -28.44 22.80 -18.45
CA GLN A 574 -28.83 21.50 -18.99
C GLN A 574 -27.60 20.58 -19.10
N GLN A 575 -26.43 21.10 -19.48
CA GLN A 575 -25.16 20.36 -19.43
C GLN A 575 -24.83 19.88 -18.00
N ARG A 576 -25.02 20.72 -16.98
CA ARG A 576 -24.79 20.34 -15.56
C ARG A 576 -25.78 19.26 -15.09
N LYS A 577 -27.06 19.37 -15.47
CA LYS A 577 -28.09 18.37 -15.15
C LYS A 577 -27.79 17.03 -15.81
N TYR A 578 -27.44 17.06 -17.09
CA TYR A 578 -26.98 15.88 -17.83
C TYR A 578 -25.73 15.27 -17.20
N ALA A 579 -24.72 16.07 -16.89
CA ALA A 579 -23.48 15.63 -16.25
C ALA A 579 -23.74 14.91 -14.91
N ARG A 580 -24.66 15.43 -14.09
CA ARG A 580 -25.05 14.82 -12.81
C ARG A 580 -25.75 13.48 -13.02
N GLN A 581 -26.71 13.41 -13.94
CA GLN A 581 -27.43 12.18 -14.27
C GLN A 581 -26.49 11.12 -14.88
N TYR A 582 -25.64 11.54 -15.80
CA TYR A 582 -24.67 10.69 -16.47
C TYR A 582 -23.67 10.10 -15.45
N ARG A 583 -23.12 10.91 -14.53
CA ARG A 583 -22.28 10.39 -13.42
C ARG A 583 -22.98 9.39 -12.51
N ALA A 584 -24.28 9.54 -12.30
CA ALA A 584 -25.06 8.59 -11.51
C ALA A 584 -25.35 7.30 -12.29
N SER A 585 -25.45 7.39 -13.62
CA SER A 585 -25.73 6.26 -14.51
C SER A 585 -24.51 5.40 -14.84
N VAL A 586 -23.30 5.98 -14.81
CA VAL A 586 -22.06 5.31 -15.19
C VAL A 586 -21.38 4.68 -13.97
N HIS A 587 -20.73 3.54 -14.21
CA HIS A 587 -20.07 2.74 -13.18
C HIS A 587 -18.88 3.46 -12.53
N ARG A 588 -18.71 3.27 -11.22
CA ARG A 588 -17.52 3.73 -10.48
C ARG A 588 -16.48 2.61 -10.49
N TRP A 589 -15.62 2.60 -11.49
CA TRP A 589 -14.55 1.61 -11.56
C TRP A 589 -13.52 1.85 -10.46
N ARG A 590 -12.98 0.77 -9.89
CA ARG A 590 -11.91 0.84 -8.90
C ARG A 590 -10.56 0.79 -9.61
N TYR A 591 -10.18 1.88 -10.29
CA TYR A 591 -8.94 1.90 -11.07
C TYR A 591 -7.68 1.60 -10.26
N ALA A 592 -7.66 1.91 -8.96
CA ALA A 592 -6.57 1.51 -8.08
C ALA A 592 -6.37 -0.01 -8.06
N GLN A 593 -7.47 -0.78 -8.03
CA GLN A 593 -7.45 -2.23 -8.05
C GLN A 593 -7.02 -2.77 -9.41
N LEU A 594 -7.53 -2.19 -10.51
CA LEU A 594 -7.13 -2.57 -11.87
C LEU A 594 -5.64 -2.31 -12.12
N THR A 595 -5.14 -1.12 -11.74
CA THR A 595 -3.70 -0.78 -11.81
C THR A 595 -2.86 -1.77 -11.04
N GLN A 596 -3.26 -2.16 -9.83
CA GLN A 596 -2.54 -3.17 -9.05
C GLN A 596 -2.48 -4.52 -9.74
N PHE A 597 -3.58 -4.97 -10.37
CA PHE A 597 -3.58 -6.24 -11.09
C PHE A 597 -2.71 -6.18 -12.35
N ILE A 598 -2.78 -5.10 -13.14
CA ILE A 598 -1.87 -4.90 -14.29
C ILE A 598 -0.42 -4.89 -13.79
N GLN A 599 -0.14 -4.22 -12.68
CA GLN A 599 1.20 -4.17 -12.10
C GLN A 599 1.73 -5.53 -11.67
N SER A 600 0.87 -6.35 -11.06
CA SER A 600 1.24 -7.70 -10.67
C SER A 600 1.50 -8.60 -11.88
N GLN A 601 0.65 -8.55 -12.91
CA GLN A 601 0.77 -9.38 -14.11
C GLN A 601 1.98 -8.98 -14.97
N ALA A 602 2.19 -7.69 -15.20
CA ALA A 602 3.35 -7.22 -15.96
C ALA A 602 4.67 -7.54 -15.24
N ALA A 603 4.70 -7.45 -13.89
CA ALA A 603 5.87 -7.84 -13.12
C ALA A 603 6.18 -9.35 -13.22
N GLN A 604 5.16 -10.22 -13.27
CA GLN A 604 5.36 -11.67 -13.45
C GLN A 604 6.03 -12.01 -14.79
N VAL A 605 5.79 -11.19 -15.81
CA VAL A 605 6.30 -11.36 -17.16
C VAL A 605 7.64 -10.64 -17.37
N GLY A 606 7.98 -9.66 -16.52
CA GLY A 606 9.17 -8.82 -16.67
C GLY A 606 8.95 -7.55 -17.51
N ILE A 607 7.70 -7.13 -17.75
CA ILE A 607 7.40 -5.86 -18.43
C ILE A 607 7.49 -4.71 -17.43
N SER A 608 8.31 -3.72 -17.73
CA SER A 608 8.47 -2.51 -16.91
C SER A 608 7.22 -1.63 -16.94
N ILE A 609 6.95 -0.90 -15.85
CA ILE A 609 5.75 -0.07 -15.71
C ILE A 609 6.12 1.35 -15.40
N GLU A 610 5.49 2.27 -16.11
CA GLU A 610 5.70 3.71 -15.97
C GLU A 610 4.39 4.36 -15.59
N ILE A 611 4.38 5.15 -14.52
CA ILE A 611 3.19 5.89 -14.09
C ILE A 611 3.34 7.33 -14.55
N THR A 612 2.43 7.78 -15.40
CA THR A 612 2.42 9.14 -15.94
C THR A 612 1.04 9.77 -15.89
N LYS A 613 0.99 11.11 -16.02
CA LYS A 613 -0.30 11.81 -16.04
C LYS A 613 -1.01 11.57 -17.36
N GLN A 614 -2.25 11.11 -17.29
CA GLN A 614 -3.09 10.99 -18.47
C GLN A 614 -3.53 12.37 -18.96
N PRO A 615 -3.49 12.66 -20.27
CA PRO A 615 -4.05 13.88 -20.80
C PRO A 615 -5.58 13.96 -20.54
N LEU A 616 -6.04 15.17 -20.21
CA LEU A 616 -7.43 15.43 -19.83
C LEU A 616 -8.38 15.44 -21.04
N SER A 617 -7.90 15.92 -22.18
CA SER A 617 -8.63 16.03 -23.46
C SER A 617 -8.27 14.90 -24.44
N GLY A 618 -9.06 14.76 -25.50
CA GLY A 618 -8.87 13.76 -26.55
C GLY A 618 -9.67 12.48 -26.38
N THR A 619 -9.70 11.66 -27.43
CA THR A 619 -10.35 10.35 -27.42
C THR A 619 -9.62 9.36 -26.50
N PRO A 620 -10.26 8.30 -25.97
CA PRO A 620 -9.55 7.30 -25.17
C PRO A 620 -8.32 6.69 -25.86
N GLN A 621 -8.35 6.59 -27.19
CA GLN A 621 -7.23 6.12 -28.01
C GLN A 621 -6.08 7.13 -28.03
N GLU A 622 -6.36 8.41 -28.29
CA GLU A 622 -5.36 9.49 -28.19
C GLU A 622 -4.77 9.59 -26.79
N LYS A 623 -5.61 9.47 -25.76
CA LYS A 623 -5.16 9.48 -24.36
C LYS A 623 -4.17 8.35 -24.09
N ALA A 624 -4.47 7.15 -24.57
CA ALA A 624 -3.58 5.99 -24.42
C ALA A 624 -2.26 6.17 -25.19
N ARG A 625 -2.32 6.65 -26.44
CA ARG A 625 -1.11 6.93 -27.25
C ARG A 625 -0.23 7.99 -26.60
N ASN A 626 -0.81 9.13 -26.23
CA ASN A 626 -0.08 10.25 -25.66
C ASN A 626 0.51 9.91 -24.29
N LEU A 627 -0.15 9.03 -23.52
CA LEU A 627 0.38 8.50 -22.27
C LEU A 627 1.68 7.71 -22.49
N ALA A 628 1.74 6.83 -23.51
CA ALA A 628 2.95 6.10 -23.84
C ALA A 628 4.10 7.03 -24.27
N ILE A 629 3.79 8.06 -25.06
CA ILE A 629 4.77 9.06 -25.51
C ILE A 629 5.29 9.88 -24.32
N ALA A 630 4.39 10.33 -23.44
CA ALA A 630 4.76 11.09 -22.24
C ALA A 630 5.62 10.27 -21.28
N ALA A 631 5.32 8.98 -21.13
CA ALA A 631 6.11 8.04 -20.34
C ALA A 631 7.55 7.94 -20.86
N TYR A 632 7.73 7.72 -22.16
CA TYR A 632 9.06 7.72 -22.77
C TYR A 632 9.81 9.04 -22.59
N GLN A 633 9.14 10.17 -22.79
CA GLN A 633 9.76 11.49 -22.61
C GLN A 633 10.22 11.73 -21.16
N SER A 634 9.50 11.17 -20.19
CA SER A 634 9.86 11.28 -18.76
C SER A 634 11.08 10.46 -18.34
N ARG A 635 11.59 9.57 -19.22
CA ARG A 635 12.86 8.84 -19.00
C ARG A 635 14.08 9.74 -19.16
N LYS A 636 13.96 10.85 -19.90
CA LYS A 636 15.00 11.87 -20.08
C LYS A 636 14.97 12.86 -18.92
#